data_AF-A0A923LLF0-F1
#
_entry.id   AF-A0A923LLF0-F1
#
_cell.length_a   1.000
_cell.length_b   1.000
_cell.length_c   1.000
_cell.angle_alpha   90.00
_cell.angle_beta   90.00
_cell.angle_gamma   90.00
#
_symmetry.space_group_name_H-M   'P 1'
#
loop_
_entity.id
_entity.type
_entity.pdbx_description
1 polymer ?
#
loop_
_entity_poly.entity_id
_entity_poly.type
_entity_poly.pdbx_seq_one_letter_code
_entity_poly.pdbx_strand_id
1 'polypeptide(L)'
;MKAVKLRDDFYWTGIIDEQLRVFDIIMYTEFGTTYNSYVMKAGEKVVLFETAKAKFFDEYLEKLKEVIDVTKIDYLVVSHTEPDHAGSVERLLDYSPQMKILATGCAIGFLKEIVNRDFVSIAVKDEQKMTIGNKTLRFMFVPNLHWPDTMYTFIEEEQILVTCDSFGSHYCLPEVLSTEIKEEADYQKALKYYYDCIIGPFKPFMLKALDRVEHMDITMVCTGHGPVLVGERIKAVMKQYREWSSVENPNSKKTVIIPYVSAYGYTKTLAEKIAEGIKDSGDIEVRSYDMVEADTEKVNEELLYADGILLGTPTIVGEALRPIWELTLNMFAGTHGGKYAAAFGSYGWSGEGVPHITQRLKQLRMKVSEGFRVRFKPSEADLVSAYEYGYQFGCLVQEKEPVRPQKKGTRTLVKCLVCGEIFDSSLEICPVCGVGKENFVPVTVEESGFVNNTEEYYVILGNGAAGFQAAKAIRERDKTGTVIMISNEKYPSYNRPMLTKSIVAGLTAEQIAIEGPDWYEENNIYQMLGRQVETVDMKNKEVCLDDGSRIHFTKLIYALGSECFVPPMEGSTLPEVIAIRRLSDVEKVERQMQNSKNAVVIGGGVLGLEAAWELKKGGLHVEVLEVAPVLMGRQLDTGSAELLKKIAEKNGVNIHTGVSVEAIEGKEHVTGVRTADGHVYPAELVIVSAGVRANTALAKEAGIETERAVVVNSRMETNVPGVYACGDCAQYQGLNYAIWPEASEEGRVAGANAAGEGAEYTPVSAALTFHGMNTALFAAGDNGKNPNLLYKTVEFQDMGKGQYHKYYFLNNRLCGVILIGDLSKMAKLTSDLEKGASYKEVMEE
;
A
#
# COMPACT_ATOMS: atom_id res chain seq x y z
N MET A 1 -2.23 24.34 45.43
CA MET A 1 -3.65 24.66 45.76
C MET A 1 -4.37 23.39 46.22
N LYS A 2 -5.32 23.45 47.16
CA LYS A 2 -6.04 22.26 47.66
C LYS A 2 -6.97 21.64 46.60
N ALA A 3 -7.33 20.36 46.78
CA ALA A 3 -8.39 19.72 46.00
C ALA A 3 -9.74 20.44 46.21
N VAL A 4 -10.57 20.51 45.15
CA VAL A 4 -11.86 21.21 45.17
C VAL A 4 -12.98 20.18 45.15
N LYS A 5 -13.85 20.20 46.15
CA LYS A 5 -15.05 19.35 46.18
C LYS A 5 -16.09 19.94 45.23
N LEU A 6 -16.44 19.22 44.17
CA LEU A 6 -17.44 19.64 43.19
C LEU A 6 -18.83 19.14 43.58
N ARG A 7 -18.91 17.90 44.10
CA ARG A 7 -20.11 17.29 44.70
C ARG A 7 -19.72 16.36 45.83
N ASP A 8 -20.73 15.79 46.50
CA ASP A 8 -20.50 14.64 47.37
C ASP A 8 -19.83 13.53 46.57
N ASP A 9 -18.72 13.02 47.10
CA ASP A 9 -17.92 11.96 46.50
C ASP A 9 -17.32 12.25 45.10
N PHE A 10 -17.34 13.50 44.63
CA PHE A 10 -16.74 13.92 43.36
C PHE A 10 -15.90 15.20 43.51
N TYR A 11 -14.62 15.10 43.17
CA TYR A 11 -13.60 16.12 43.45
C TYR A 11 -12.78 16.45 42.21
N TRP A 12 -12.37 17.70 42.08
CA TRP A 12 -11.31 18.10 41.17
C TRP A 12 -9.95 18.07 41.87
N THR A 13 -8.99 17.41 41.23
CA THR A 13 -7.62 17.19 41.71
C THR A 13 -6.58 17.59 40.68
N GLY A 14 -6.96 18.38 39.67
CA GLY A 14 -6.07 18.83 38.60
C GLY A 14 -5.01 19.85 39.02
N ILE A 15 -4.25 20.35 38.04
CA ILE A 15 -3.15 21.31 38.22
C ILE A 15 -3.46 22.64 37.53
N ILE A 16 -2.92 23.72 38.08
CA ILE A 16 -2.98 25.06 37.52
C ILE A 16 -1.59 25.43 36.99
N ASP A 17 -1.52 25.90 35.74
CA ASP A 17 -0.30 26.40 35.11
C ASP A 17 -0.54 27.83 34.61
N GLU A 18 -0.54 28.77 35.56
CA GLU A 18 -0.76 30.20 35.32
C GLU A 18 0.37 30.85 34.50
N GLN A 19 1.54 30.22 34.45
CA GLN A 19 2.75 30.75 33.81
C GLN A 19 2.91 30.28 32.37
N LEU A 20 2.09 29.34 31.91
CA LEU A 20 2.12 28.90 30.53
C LEU A 20 1.76 30.05 29.60
N ARG A 21 2.61 30.31 28.60
CA ARG A 21 2.37 31.30 27.55
C ARG A 21 2.34 30.69 26.16
N VAL A 22 2.97 29.54 25.96
CA VAL A 22 2.94 28.80 24.69
C VAL A 22 2.61 27.33 24.99
N PHE A 23 1.47 26.88 24.49
CA PHE A 23 1.02 25.49 24.52
C PHE A 23 1.40 24.80 23.19
N ASP A 24 1.86 23.56 23.26
CA ASP A 24 2.36 22.74 22.13
C ASP A 24 3.15 23.51 21.06
N ILE A 25 4.10 24.32 21.55
CA ILE A 25 5.12 25.02 20.77
C ILE A 25 4.59 26.21 19.95
N ILE A 26 3.30 26.25 19.59
CA ILE A 26 2.75 27.27 18.65
C ILE A 26 1.52 28.05 19.15
N MET A 27 0.81 27.58 20.18
CA MET A 27 -0.44 28.21 20.63
C MET A 27 -0.20 29.19 21.78
N TYR A 28 -0.61 30.44 21.64
CA TYR A 28 -0.43 31.42 22.71
C TYR A 28 -1.52 31.33 23.78
N THR A 29 -1.15 31.10 25.04
CA THR A 29 -2.07 30.97 26.18
C THR A 29 -2.01 32.21 27.09
N GLU A 30 -2.74 33.25 26.72
CA GLU A 30 -2.72 34.55 27.41
C GLU A 30 -3.07 34.45 28.90
N PHE A 31 -4.02 33.58 29.25
CA PHE A 31 -4.57 33.44 30.59
C PHE A 31 -4.06 32.18 31.33
N GLY A 32 -2.95 31.58 30.87
CA GLY A 32 -2.47 30.30 31.38
C GLY A 32 -3.44 29.14 31.09
N THR A 33 -3.29 28.02 31.78
CA THR A 33 -4.20 26.87 31.62
C THR A 33 -4.33 26.04 32.90
N THR A 34 -5.19 25.03 32.87
CA THR A 34 -5.29 23.99 33.88
C THR A 34 -5.22 22.63 33.21
N TYR A 35 -4.74 21.62 33.93
CA TYR A 35 -4.81 20.21 33.52
C TYR A 35 -5.75 19.53 34.51
N ASN A 36 -7.01 19.37 34.11
CA ASN A 36 -8.07 18.94 34.99
C ASN A 36 -8.10 17.42 35.10
N SER A 37 -8.10 16.94 36.33
CA SER A 37 -8.31 15.53 36.67
C SER A 37 -9.34 15.44 37.79
N TYR A 38 -10.16 14.39 37.78
CA TYR A 38 -11.30 14.25 38.66
C TYR A 38 -11.27 12.92 39.39
N VAL A 39 -11.66 12.93 40.67
CA VAL A 39 -11.77 11.74 41.51
C VAL A 39 -13.22 11.52 41.89
N MET A 40 -13.72 10.32 41.62
CA MET A 40 -15.04 9.84 42.04
C MET A 40 -14.90 8.68 43.03
N LYS A 41 -15.55 8.78 44.18
CA LYS A 41 -15.72 7.68 45.13
C LYS A 41 -17.05 6.99 44.83
N ALA A 42 -16.99 5.80 44.23
CA ALA A 42 -18.16 5.01 43.87
C ALA A 42 -18.34 3.88 44.89
N GLY A 43 -18.91 4.22 46.06
CA GLY A 43 -18.98 3.32 47.21
C GLY A 43 -17.59 3.07 47.78
N GLU A 44 -17.15 1.81 47.81
CA GLU A 44 -15.79 1.44 48.24
C GLU A 44 -14.74 1.57 47.13
N LYS A 45 -15.15 1.94 45.91
CA LYS A 45 -14.28 2.01 44.73
C LYS A 45 -13.84 3.43 44.42
N VAL A 46 -12.59 3.58 43.98
CA VAL A 46 -12.04 4.87 43.53
C VAL A 46 -11.87 4.85 42.01
N VAL A 47 -12.49 5.83 41.34
CA VAL A 47 -12.35 6.07 39.90
C VAL A 47 -11.67 7.41 39.69
N LEU A 48 -10.56 7.41 38.97
CA LEU A 48 -9.85 8.59 38.51
C LEU A 48 -10.22 8.88 37.05
N PHE A 49 -10.41 10.14 36.67
CA PHE A 49 -10.66 10.58 35.30
C PHE A 49 -9.57 11.56 34.90
N GLU A 50 -8.89 11.24 33.78
CA GLU A 50 -7.69 11.92 33.31
C GLU A 50 -6.58 12.02 34.37
N THR A 51 -5.40 12.46 33.94
CA THR A 51 -4.28 12.76 34.84
C THR A 51 -3.79 14.18 34.60
N ALA A 52 -2.50 14.44 34.79
CA ALA A 52 -1.89 15.72 34.52
C ALA A 52 -0.58 15.54 33.76
N LYS A 53 -0.08 16.63 33.18
CA LYS A 53 1.21 16.66 32.49
C LYS A 53 2.33 16.17 33.39
N ALA A 54 3.20 15.30 32.87
CA ALA A 54 4.24 14.61 33.64
C ALA A 54 5.11 15.54 34.52
N LYS A 55 5.39 16.76 34.03
CA LYS A 55 6.18 17.77 34.76
C LYS A 55 5.57 18.20 36.10
N PHE A 56 4.26 18.02 36.28
CA PHE A 56 3.51 18.38 37.48
C PHE A 56 3.16 17.20 38.38
N PHE A 57 3.68 16.00 38.09
CA PHE A 57 3.26 14.78 38.79
C PHE A 57 3.39 14.89 40.31
N ASP A 58 4.47 15.46 40.84
CA ASP A 58 4.69 15.48 42.29
C ASP A 58 3.66 16.38 43.01
N GLU A 59 3.32 17.55 42.44
CA GLU A 59 2.24 18.40 42.96
C GLU A 59 0.87 17.72 42.82
N TYR A 60 0.65 17.07 41.68
CA TYR A 60 -0.59 16.34 41.39
C TYR A 60 -0.80 15.18 42.36
N LEU A 61 0.26 14.43 42.68
CA LEU A 61 0.23 13.33 43.63
C LEU A 61 -0.14 13.79 45.04
N GLU A 62 0.44 14.90 45.52
CA GLU A 62 0.08 15.47 46.83
C GLU A 62 -1.39 15.87 46.89
N LYS A 63 -1.93 16.41 45.77
CA LYS A 63 -3.34 16.78 45.68
C LYS A 63 -4.28 15.58 45.68
N LEU A 64 -3.90 14.49 45.00
CA LEU A 64 -4.65 13.23 45.07
C LEU A 64 -4.71 12.68 46.50
N LYS A 65 -3.59 12.73 47.23
CA LYS A 65 -3.49 12.25 48.63
C LYS A 65 -4.40 13.01 49.61
N GLU A 66 -4.80 14.24 49.29
CA GLU A 66 -5.79 14.98 50.10
C GLU A 66 -7.18 14.33 50.07
N VAL A 67 -7.51 13.59 49.00
CA VAL A 67 -8.86 13.07 48.74
C VAL A 67 -8.94 11.55 48.87
N ILE A 68 -7.89 10.85 48.43
CA ILE A 68 -7.84 9.38 48.32
C ILE A 68 -6.49 8.80 48.77
N ASP A 69 -6.51 7.52 49.12
CA ASP A 69 -5.30 6.70 49.20
C ASP A 69 -4.87 6.31 47.78
N VAL A 70 -3.81 6.93 47.26
CA VAL A 70 -3.30 6.75 45.89
C VAL A 70 -2.81 5.33 45.59
N THR A 71 -2.68 4.47 46.61
CA THR A 71 -2.35 3.05 46.44
C THR A 71 -3.59 2.19 46.20
N LYS A 72 -4.79 2.78 46.26
CA LYS A 72 -6.10 2.10 46.16
C LYS A 72 -6.96 2.66 45.04
N ILE A 73 -6.35 3.07 43.93
CA ILE A 73 -7.11 3.47 42.74
C ILE A 73 -7.57 2.18 42.05
N ASP A 74 -8.88 1.99 41.90
CA ASP A 74 -9.44 0.80 41.24
C ASP A 74 -9.47 0.97 39.72
N TYR A 75 -9.86 2.16 39.25
CA TYR A 75 -10.03 2.47 37.84
C TYR A 75 -9.45 3.83 37.48
N LEU A 76 -8.84 3.92 36.30
CA LEU A 76 -8.52 5.19 35.65
C LEU A 76 -9.23 5.23 34.30
N VAL A 77 -10.08 6.22 34.09
CA VAL A 77 -10.69 6.54 32.81
C VAL A 77 -9.75 7.49 32.07
N VAL A 78 -9.25 7.05 30.90
CA VAL A 78 -8.44 7.87 30.00
C VAL A 78 -9.28 8.17 28.77
N SER A 79 -9.83 9.38 28.72
CA SER A 79 -10.68 9.82 27.61
C SER A 79 -9.85 10.21 26.40
N HIS A 80 -8.58 10.58 26.62
CA HIS A 80 -7.65 11.04 25.60
C HIS A 80 -6.19 10.85 26.06
N THR A 81 -5.29 10.47 25.15
CA THR A 81 -3.91 10.07 25.50
C THR A 81 -2.84 11.15 25.29
N GLU A 82 -3.20 12.38 24.92
CA GLU A 82 -2.21 13.44 24.78
C GLU A 82 -1.44 13.65 26.11
N PRO A 83 -0.10 13.88 26.08
CA PRO A 83 0.74 13.79 27.28
C PRO A 83 0.43 14.78 28.40
N ASP A 84 -0.38 15.80 28.14
CA ASP A 84 -0.85 16.74 29.14
C ASP A 84 -2.03 16.22 29.98
N HIS A 85 -2.80 15.26 29.45
CA HIS A 85 -3.85 14.52 30.16
C HIS A 85 -3.40 13.13 30.62
N ALA A 86 -2.52 12.46 29.87
CA ALA A 86 -2.06 11.09 30.16
C ALA A 86 -0.60 10.99 30.66
N GLY A 87 0.13 12.11 30.74
CA GLY A 87 1.57 12.08 31.05
C GLY A 87 1.93 11.56 32.45
N SER A 88 0.98 11.52 33.38
CA SER A 88 1.19 11.02 34.74
C SER A 88 0.82 9.55 34.92
N VAL A 89 0.27 8.89 33.89
CA VAL A 89 -0.20 7.49 33.98
C VAL A 89 0.93 6.53 34.32
N GLU A 90 2.09 6.68 33.66
CA GLU A 90 3.26 5.83 33.90
C GLU A 90 3.62 5.85 35.38
N ARG A 91 3.81 7.04 35.97
CA ARG A 91 4.19 7.17 37.39
C ARG A 91 3.07 6.76 38.35
N LEU A 92 1.79 6.96 38.02
CA LEU A 92 0.66 6.52 38.88
C LEU A 92 0.60 4.99 39.01
N LEU A 93 0.93 4.27 37.94
CA LEU A 93 0.97 2.80 37.94
C LEU A 93 2.06 2.26 38.91
N ASP A 94 3.05 3.05 39.32
CA ASP A 94 4.01 2.65 40.36
C ASP A 94 3.38 2.60 41.76
N TYR A 95 2.31 3.38 41.98
CA TYR A 95 1.58 3.43 43.26
C TYR A 95 0.38 2.50 43.27
N SER A 96 -0.33 2.37 42.14
CA SER A 96 -1.50 1.50 41.98
C SER A 96 -1.34 0.59 40.75
N PRO A 97 -0.43 -0.39 40.75
CA PRO A 97 -0.23 -1.29 39.61
C PRO A 97 -1.45 -2.18 39.31
N GLN A 98 -2.36 -2.35 40.28
CA GLN A 98 -3.62 -3.09 40.13
C GLN A 98 -4.73 -2.31 39.42
N MET A 99 -4.55 -1.00 39.23
CA MET A 99 -5.56 -0.12 38.64
C MET A 99 -5.90 -0.56 37.21
N LYS A 100 -7.19 -0.57 36.88
CA LYS A 100 -7.67 -0.92 35.54
C LYS A 100 -7.90 0.35 34.73
N ILE A 101 -7.23 0.44 33.59
CA ILE A 101 -7.38 1.58 32.68
C ILE A 101 -8.57 1.33 31.74
N LEU A 102 -9.59 2.21 31.81
CA LEU A 102 -10.78 2.21 30.95
C LEU A 102 -10.59 3.24 29.84
N ALA A 103 -10.51 2.80 28.59
CA ALA A 103 -10.32 3.69 27.45
C ALA A 103 -10.78 3.04 26.14
N THR A 104 -10.81 3.82 25.05
CA THR A 104 -11.05 3.25 23.71
C THR A 104 -9.93 2.28 23.32
N GLY A 105 -10.19 1.36 22.38
CA GLY A 105 -9.14 0.47 21.87
C GLY A 105 -7.96 1.22 21.25
N CYS A 106 -8.24 2.36 20.61
CA CYS A 106 -7.24 3.28 20.06
C CYS A 106 -6.37 3.88 21.17
N ALA A 107 -7.00 4.44 22.21
CA ALA A 107 -6.32 5.01 23.38
C ALA A 107 -5.44 3.98 24.08
N ILE A 108 -5.89 2.73 24.24
CA ILE A 108 -5.07 1.67 24.86
C ILE A 108 -3.82 1.39 24.01
N GLY A 109 -3.96 1.39 22.67
CA GLY A 109 -2.82 1.25 21.76
C GLY A 109 -1.81 2.38 21.93
N PHE A 110 -2.26 3.63 21.91
CA PHE A 110 -1.39 4.80 22.10
C PHE A 110 -0.75 4.81 23.49
N LEU A 111 -1.51 4.53 24.54
CA LEU A 111 -1.03 4.56 25.90
C LEU A 111 0.03 3.49 26.18
N LYS A 112 -0.02 2.32 25.51
CA LYS A 112 1.06 1.32 25.57
C LYS A 112 2.38 1.87 25.06
N GLU A 113 2.36 2.61 23.95
CA GLU A 113 3.55 3.24 23.37
C GLU A 113 4.02 4.45 24.19
N ILE A 114 3.12 5.16 24.87
CA ILE A 114 3.47 6.27 25.76
C ILE A 114 4.11 5.75 27.04
N VAL A 115 3.48 4.75 27.68
CA VAL A 115 3.88 4.22 28.99
C VAL A 115 5.02 3.19 28.89
N ASN A 116 5.20 2.55 27.72
CA ASN A 116 6.27 1.58 27.43
C ASN A 116 6.35 0.41 28.42
N ARG A 117 5.22 0.00 29.00
CA ARG A 117 5.09 -1.19 29.86
C ARG A 117 3.68 -1.73 29.87
N ASP A 118 3.54 -2.98 30.32
CA ASP A 118 2.25 -3.63 30.47
C ASP A 118 1.45 -3.03 31.64
N PHE A 119 0.13 -2.92 31.45
CA PHE A 119 -0.85 -2.53 32.45
C PHE A 119 -2.18 -3.23 32.19
N VAL A 120 -3.01 -3.35 33.23
CA VAL A 120 -4.35 -3.91 33.09
C VAL A 120 -5.27 -2.88 32.46
N SER A 121 -5.91 -3.21 31.35
CA SER A 121 -6.85 -2.32 30.67
C SER A 121 -8.13 -3.03 30.26
N ILE A 122 -9.19 -2.24 30.10
CA ILE A 122 -10.49 -2.66 29.58
C ILE A 122 -10.82 -1.73 28.42
N ALA A 123 -10.79 -2.29 27.21
CA ALA A 123 -11.26 -1.59 26.02
C ALA A 123 -12.79 -1.45 26.09
N VAL A 124 -13.27 -0.23 26.33
CA VAL A 124 -14.71 0.06 26.32
C VAL A 124 -15.23 0.13 24.88
N LYS A 125 -16.54 0.02 24.70
CA LYS A 125 -17.23 0.17 23.41
C LYS A 125 -18.11 1.43 23.41
N ASP A 126 -18.42 1.93 22.22
CA ASP A 126 -19.35 3.04 22.07
C ASP A 126 -20.72 2.69 22.67
N GLU A 127 -21.29 3.63 23.42
CA GLU A 127 -22.55 3.51 24.17
C GLU A 127 -22.56 2.44 25.28
N GLN A 128 -21.40 1.84 25.59
CA GLN A 128 -21.30 0.87 26.66
C GLN A 128 -21.58 1.53 28.01
N LYS A 129 -22.41 0.88 28.82
CA LYS A 129 -22.60 1.18 30.23
C LYS A 129 -21.78 0.23 31.11
N MET A 130 -21.15 0.77 32.14
CA MET A 130 -20.39 0.01 33.13
C MET A 130 -20.68 0.55 34.53
N THR A 131 -21.26 -0.30 35.37
CA THR A 131 -21.51 0.04 36.79
C THR A 131 -20.27 -0.29 37.61
N ILE A 132 -19.80 0.70 38.39
CA ILE A 132 -18.69 0.59 39.33
C ILE A 132 -19.24 1.04 40.69
N GLY A 133 -19.30 0.12 41.66
CA GLY A 133 -19.90 0.41 42.97
C GLY A 133 -21.36 0.87 42.84
N ASN A 134 -21.64 2.09 43.26
CA ASN A 134 -22.96 2.73 43.18
C ASN A 134 -23.09 3.78 42.06
N LYS A 135 -22.19 3.76 41.06
CA LYS A 135 -22.18 4.70 39.92
C LYS A 135 -22.14 3.95 38.59
N THR A 136 -22.75 4.52 37.56
CA THR A 136 -22.82 3.96 36.20
C THR A 136 -22.15 4.92 35.22
N LEU A 137 -21.12 4.43 34.55
CA LEU A 137 -20.39 5.15 33.49
C LEU A 137 -20.91 4.73 32.12
N ARG A 138 -21.26 5.71 31.28
CA ARG A 138 -21.63 5.52 29.88
C ARG A 138 -20.57 6.16 28.99
N PHE A 139 -19.95 5.37 28.11
CA PHE A 139 -18.85 5.81 27.25
C PHE A 139 -19.38 6.18 25.85
N MET A 140 -18.96 7.31 25.29
CA MET A 140 -19.39 7.80 23.98
C MET A 140 -18.18 8.16 23.12
N PHE A 141 -17.98 7.45 22.02
CA PHE A 141 -16.82 7.65 21.15
C PHE A 141 -17.00 8.91 20.31
N VAL A 142 -16.02 9.80 20.36
CA VAL A 142 -16.03 11.07 19.63
C VAL A 142 -14.69 11.31 18.95
N PRO A 143 -14.28 10.40 18.03
CA PRO A 143 -12.95 10.45 17.44
C PRO A 143 -12.71 11.73 16.65
N ASN A 144 -11.46 12.17 16.64
CA ASN A 144 -10.97 13.42 16.06
C ASN A 144 -11.51 14.68 16.76
N LEU A 145 -11.79 14.60 18.08
CA LEU A 145 -12.09 15.77 18.93
C LEU A 145 -11.08 15.90 20.09
N HIS A 146 -9.78 16.01 19.83
CA HIS A 146 -9.15 16.27 18.53
C HIS A 146 -8.30 15.11 17.97
N TRP A 147 -8.06 14.06 18.75
CA TRP A 147 -7.33 12.86 18.29
C TRP A 147 -8.25 11.68 17.98
N PRO A 148 -7.77 10.66 17.24
CA PRO A 148 -8.55 9.47 16.89
C PRO A 148 -9.04 8.64 18.09
N ASP A 149 -8.48 8.85 19.28
CA ASP A 149 -8.71 8.05 20.48
C ASP A 149 -9.78 8.61 21.43
N THR A 150 -10.22 9.85 21.20
CA THR A 150 -11.10 10.62 22.10
C THR A 150 -12.46 9.96 22.35
N MET A 151 -12.88 9.96 23.61
CA MET A 151 -14.25 9.63 24.04
C MET A 151 -14.77 10.61 25.11
N TYR A 152 -16.09 10.63 25.32
CA TYR A 152 -16.71 11.23 26.51
C TYR A 152 -17.15 10.15 27.48
N THR A 153 -17.21 10.50 28.76
CA THR A 153 -17.76 9.62 29.81
C THR A 153 -18.86 10.33 30.57
N PHE A 154 -20.08 9.78 30.54
CA PHE A 154 -21.23 10.29 31.28
C PHE A 154 -21.47 9.46 32.54
N ILE A 155 -21.60 10.12 33.69
CA ILE A 155 -21.88 9.52 35.00
C ILE A 155 -23.38 9.67 35.26
N GLU A 156 -24.15 8.59 35.14
CA GLU A 156 -25.62 8.69 35.03
C GLU A 156 -26.29 9.25 36.29
N GLU A 157 -25.91 8.75 37.46
CA GLU A 157 -26.53 9.14 38.75
C GLU A 157 -26.20 10.58 39.14
N GLU A 158 -25.07 11.11 38.66
CA GLU A 158 -24.63 12.48 38.93
C GLU A 158 -24.95 13.44 37.78
N GLN A 159 -25.34 12.94 36.61
CA GLN A 159 -25.60 13.79 35.44
C GLN A 159 -24.38 14.65 35.06
N ILE A 160 -23.17 14.07 35.22
CA ILE A 160 -21.88 14.71 34.94
C ILE A 160 -21.34 14.15 33.62
N LEU A 161 -20.90 15.02 32.72
CA LEU A 161 -20.22 14.66 31.48
C LEU A 161 -18.74 15.03 31.55
N VAL A 162 -17.84 14.06 31.45
CA VAL A 162 -16.39 14.26 31.32
C VAL A 162 -16.03 14.28 29.83
N THR A 163 -15.43 15.37 29.37
CA THR A 163 -15.26 15.64 27.93
C THR A 163 -13.81 15.80 27.47
N CYS A 164 -12.86 15.82 28.41
CA CYS A 164 -11.47 16.19 28.12
C CYS A 164 -11.46 17.52 27.34
N ASP A 165 -10.82 17.58 26.18
CA ASP A 165 -10.61 18.83 25.44
C ASP A 165 -11.87 19.53 24.97
N SER A 166 -12.92 18.79 24.65
CA SER A 166 -14.16 19.38 24.18
C SER A 166 -14.78 20.29 25.24
N PHE A 167 -15.21 21.47 24.81
CA PHE A 167 -15.74 22.56 25.64
C PHE A 167 -14.71 23.20 26.58
N GLY A 168 -13.44 22.80 26.50
CA GLY A 168 -12.35 23.36 27.29
C GLY A 168 -11.93 24.76 26.83
N SER A 169 -11.06 25.36 27.63
CA SER A 169 -10.35 26.60 27.27
C SER A 169 -9.02 26.72 28.01
N HIS A 170 -8.02 27.34 27.39
CA HIS A 170 -6.82 27.77 28.12
C HIS A 170 -7.12 29.06 28.90
N TYR A 171 -7.90 28.89 29.97
CA TYR A 171 -8.31 29.93 30.90
C TYR A 171 -8.09 29.46 32.32
N CYS A 172 -7.06 29.98 32.98
CA CYS A 172 -6.76 29.61 34.36
C CYS A 172 -7.79 30.22 35.32
N LEU A 173 -8.66 29.37 35.89
CA LEU A 173 -9.61 29.74 36.94
C LEU A 173 -9.35 28.88 38.19
N PRO A 174 -8.68 29.42 39.23
CA PRO A 174 -8.37 28.66 40.44
C PRO A 174 -9.59 28.05 41.12
N GLU A 175 -10.73 28.74 41.10
CA GLU A 175 -11.98 28.29 41.71
C GLU A 175 -12.65 27.14 40.93
N VAL A 176 -12.15 26.80 39.74
CA VAL A 176 -12.56 25.70 38.85
C VAL A 176 -13.97 25.83 38.27
N LEU A 177 -14.97 26.23 39.07
CA LEU A 177 -16.36 26.32 38.63
C LEU A 177 -16.60 27.58 37.79
N SER A 178 -17.25 27.40 36.65
CA SER A 178 -17.56 28.49 35.72
C SER A 178 -18.50 29.58 36.24
N THR A 179 -19.09 29.41 37.43
CA THR A 179 -19.83 30.47 38.15
C THR A 179 -18.91 31.53 38.73
N GLU A 180 -17.63 31.23 38.91
CA GLU A 180 -16.64 32.12 39.51
C GLU A 180 -15.87 32.95 38.47
N ILE A 181 -16.22 32.81 37.19
CA ILE A 181 -15.68 33.65 36.11
C ILE A 181 -16.12 35.10 36.34
N LYS A 182 -15.15 35.99 36.58
CA LYS A 182 -15.39 37.42 36.83
C LYS A 182 -15.39 38.23 35.53
N GLU A 183 -14.45 37.92 34.65
CA GLU A 183 -14.25 38.64 33.38
C GLU A 183 -14.72 37.77 32.21
N GLU A 184 -15.98 37.92 31.83
CA GLU A 184 -16.60 37.10 30.78
C GLU A 184 -15.92 37.31 29.40
N ALA A 185 -15.45 38.53 29.10
CA ALA A 185 -14.77 38.82 27.84
C ALA A 185 -13.48 38.01 27.67
N ASP A 186 -12.70 37.86 28.73
CA ASP A 186 -11.46 37.10 28.73
C ASP A 186 -11.72 35.61 28.54
N TYR A 187 -12.73 35.06 29.23
CA TYR A 187 -13.16 33.68 29.05
C TYR A 187 -13.63 33.42 27.61
N GLN A 188 -14.45 34.30 27.04
CA GLN A 188 -14.94 34.15 25.66
C GLN A 188 -13.79 34.20 24.65
N LYS A 189 -12.79 35.07 24.86
CA LYS A 189 -11.57 35.13 24.05
C LYS A 189 -10.79 33.81 24.12
N ALA A 190 -10.57 33.29 25.33
CA ALA A 190 -9.87 32.02 25.54
C ALA A 190 -10.62 30.82 24.94
N LEU A 191 -11.95 30.78 25.13
CA LEU A 191 -12.82 29.73 24.60
C LEU A 191 -12.83 29.70 23.06
N LYS A 192 -12.97 30.87 22.43
CA LYS A 192 -12.96 30.98 20.97
C LYS A 192 -11.59 30.59 20.39
N TYR A 193 -10.51 31.07 21.00
CA TYR A 193 -9.16 30.75 20.55
C TYR A 193 -8.85 29.25 20.70
N TYR A 194 -9.22 28.65 21.83
CA TYR A 194 -9.11 27.20 22.05
C TYR A 194 -9.89 26.43 20.99
N TYR A 195 -11.14 26.81 20.74
CA TYR A 195 -11.95 26.22 19.69
C TYR A 195 -11.25 26.34 18.33
N ASP A 196 -10.84 27.52 17.90
CA ASP A 196 -10.27 27.74 16.56
C ASP A 196 -9.01 26.91 16.31
N CYS A 197 -8.15 26.78 17.32
CA CYS A 197 -6.90 26.05 17.19
C CYS A 197 -7.06 24.53 17.29
N ILE A 198 -7.92 24.04 18.17
CA ILE A 198 -7.98 22.60 18.52
C ILE A 198 -9.19 21.92 17.89
N ILE A 199 -10.38 22.48 18.05
CA ILE A 199 -11.65 21.85 17.67
C ILE A 199 -12.11 22.28 16.26
N GLY A 200 -11.82 23.51 15.87
CA GLY A 200 -12.24 24.17 14.65
C GLY A 200 -11.87 23.43 13.36
N PRO A 201 -10.75 22.67 13.29
CA PRO A 201 -10.46 21.79 12.15
C PRO A 201 -11.43 20.61 12.00
N PHE A 202 -12.19 20.26 13.04
CA PHE A 202 -13.00 19.05 13.14
C PHE A 202 -14.51 19.33 13.26
N LYS A 203 -14.98 20.46 12.72
CA LYS A 203 -16.40 20.91 12.82
C LYS A 203 -17.45 19.81 12.55
N PRO A 204 -17.33 18.96 11.51
CA PRO A 204 -18.32 17.91 11.26
C PRO A 204 -18.37 16.84 12.36
N PHE A 205 -17.23 16.56 13.00
CA PHE A 205 -17.17 15.65 14.15
C PHE A 205 -17.77 16.31 15.39
N MET A 206 -17.53 17.60 15.58
CA MET A 206 -18.10 18.36 16.72
C MET A 206 -19.63 18.44 16.63
N LEU A 207 -20.19 18.71 15.45
CA LEU A 207 -21.64 18.69 15.24
C LEU A 207 -22.26 17.33 15.61
N LYS A 208 -21.65 16.22 15.18
CA LYS A 208 -22.10 14.87 15.54
C LYS A 208 -21.99 14.62 17.05
N ALA A 209 -20.94 15.10 17.70
CA ALA A 209 -20.81 14.98 19.16
C ALA A 209 -21.87 15.79 19.90
N LEU A 210 -22.17 17.01 19.44
CA LEU A 210 -23.24 17.86 19.99
C LEU A 210 -24.61 17.19 19.86
N ASP A 211 -24.93 16.60 18.69
CA ASP A 211 -26.19 15.88 18.45
C ASP A 211 -26.40 14.73 19.46
N ARG A 212 -25.32 14.14 19.98
CA ARG A 212 -25.39 13.06 20.99
C ARG A 212 -25.68 13.57 22.40
N VAL A 213 -25.16 14.74 22.76
CA VAL A 213 -25.12 15.19 24.17
C VAL A 213 -26.05 16.36 24.49
N GLU A 214 -26.45 17.17 23.50
CA GLU A 214 -27.20 18.41 23.78
C GLU A 214 -28.61 18.19 24.36
N HIS A 215 -29.20 17.01 24.12
CA HIS A 215 -30.50 16.62 24.64
C HIS A 215 -30.41 15.76 25.91
N MET A 216 -29.20 15.46 26.39
CA MET A 216 -29.01 14.74 27.64
C MET A 216 -29.25 15.68 28.83
N ASP A 217 -29.76 15.11 29.91
CA ASP A 217 -29.91 15.84 31.18
C ASP A 217 -28.55 15.95 31.87
N ILE A 218 -27.76 16.94 31.45
CA ILE A 218 -26.41 17.22 31.95
C ILE A 218 -26.46 18.44 32.87
N THR A 219 -25.92 18.27 34.07
CA THR A 219 -25.90 19.33 35.09
C THR A 219 -24.48 19.88 35.36
N MET A 220 -23.45 19.19 34.85
CA MET A 220 -22.05 19.59 34.94
C MET A 220 -21.23 18.99 33.79
N VAL A 221 -20.37 19.80 33.16
CA VAL A 221 -19.39 19.35 32.16
C VAL A 221 -17.98 19.56 32.71
N CYS A 222 -17.26 18.46 32.84
CA CYS A 222 -15.90 18.35 33.35
C CYS A 222 -14.90 18.29 32.19
N THR A 223 -14.30 19.43 31.87
CA THR A 223 -13.34 19.60 30.77
C THR A 223 -11.91 19.23 31.20
N GLY A 224 -11.02 18.92 30.27
CA GLY A 224 -9.59 18.69 30.51
C GLY A 224 -8.82 19.99 30.76
N HIS A 225 -9.32 21.11 30.22
CA HIS A 225 -8.74 22.44 30.40
C HIS A 225 -9.78 23.48 30.79
N GLY A 226 -9.37 24.41 31.65
CA GLY A 226 -10.16 25.56 32.03
C GLY A 226 -11.29 25.21 33.00
N PRO A 227 -12.38 26.01 33.01
CA PRO A 227 -13.42 25.88 34.02
C PRO A 227 -14.37 24.70 33.77
N VAL A 228 -14.82 24.08 34.86
CA VAL A 228 -15.95 23.14 34.88
C VAL A 228 -17.25 23.90 34.64
N LEU A 229 -17.99 23.50 33.60
CA LEU A 229 -19.20 24.20 33.17
C LEU A 229 -20.41 23.71 33.98
N VAL A 230 -21.22 24.63 34.49
CA VAL A 230 -22.43 24.34 35.26
C VAL A 230 -23.58 25.27 34.89
N GLY A 231 -24.81 24.86 35.17
CA GLY A 231 -26.02 25.66 34.94
C GLY A 231 -26.21 26.05 33.47
N GLU A 232 -26.78 27.23 33.21
CA GLU A 232 -27.09 27.70 31.86
C GLU A 232 -25.85 27.86 30.96
N ARG A 233 -24.65 27.93 31.53
CA ARG A 233 -23.41 28.05 30.76
C ARG A 233 -23.14 26.80 29.90
N ILE A 234 -23.57 25.62 30.34
CA ILE A 234 -23.44 24.38 29.56
C ILE A 234 -24.13 24.55 28.21
N LYS A 235 -25.40 24.96 28.23
CA LYS A 235 -26.20 25.20 27.02
C LYS A 235 -25.62 26.35 26.19
N ALA A 236 -25.14 27.42 26.83
CA ALA A 236 -24.53 28.55 26.13
C ALA A 236 -23.27 28.13 25.35
N VAL A 237 -22.37 27.37 25.97
CA VAL A 237 -21.13 26.90 25.32
C VAL A 237 -21.43 25.87 24.22
N MET A 238 -22.33 24.91 24.46
CA MET A 238 -22.75 23.96 23.41
C MET A 238 -23.37 24.68 22.20
N LYS A 239 -24.19 25.71 22.45
CA LYS A 239 -24.76 26.56 21.40
C LYS A 239 -23.68 27.30 20.62
N GLN A 240 -22.70 27.92 21.30
CA GLN A 240 -21.57 28.59 20.64
C GLN A 240 -20.75 27.62 19.80
N TYR A 241 -20.43 26.44 20.32
CA TYR A 241 -19.72 25.40 19.57
C TYR A 241 -20.53 24.97 18.34
N ARG A 242 -21.85 24.83 18.46
CA ARG A 242 -22.73 24.57 17.31
C ARG A 242 -22.67 25.69 16.30
N GLU A 243 -22.78 26.95 16.73
CA GLU A 243 -22.68 28.14 15.85
C GLU A 243 -21.32 28.20 15.14
N TRP A 244 -20.21 28.01 15.84
CA TRP A 244 -18.86 28.04 15.26
C TRP A 244 -18.57 26.81 14.37
N SER A 245 -19.27 25.70 14.60
CA SER A 245 -19.16 24.48 13.78
C SER A 245 -20.11 24.49 12.58
N SER A 246 -21.19 25.27 12.65
CA SER A 246 -22.19 25.42 11.60
C SER A 246 -21.65 26.40 10.57
N VAL A 247 -20.98 25.86 9.57
CA VAL A 247 -20.46 26.65 8.46
C VAL A 247 -21.53 26.70 7.36
N GLU A 248 -22.28 27.79 7.27
CA GLU A 248 -23.15 28.03 6.10
C GLU A 248 -22.27 28.35 4.90
N ASN A 249 -22.44 27.61 3.80
CA ASN A 249 -21.75 27.94 2.55
C ASN A 249 -22.39 29.23 1.99
N PRO A 250 -21.66 30.36 1.91
CA PRO A 250 -22.20 31.62 1.41
C PRO A 250 -22.45 31.59 -0.11
N ASN A 251 -21.93 30.57 -0.81
CA ASN A 251 -22.11 30.42 -2.25
C ASN A 251 -23.49 29.81 -2.55
N SER A 252 -24.32 30.56 -3.28
CA SER A 252 -25.64 30.09 -3.76
C SER A 252 -25.55 29.21 -5.01
N LYS A 253 -24.37 29.11 -5.62
CA LYS A 253 -24.06 28.32 -6.82
C LYS A 253 -22.77 27.53 -6.60
N LYS A 254 -22.51 26.56 -7.49
CA LYS A 254 -21.19 25.93 -7.58
C LYS A 254 -20.15 27.00 -7.88
N THR A 255 -19.06 27.01 -7.12
CA THR A 255 -18.04 28.07 -7.24
C THR A 255 -16.65 27.50 -7.46
N VAL A 256 -15.94 28.03 -8.47
CA VAL A 256 -14.53 27.76 -8.74
C VAL A 256 -13.68 28.97 -8.42
N ILE A 257 -12.66 28.77 -7.59
CA ILE A 257 -11.70 29.81 -7.20
C ILE A 257 -10.37 29.53 -7.90
N ILE A 258 -9.82 30.57 -8.55
CA ILE A 258 -8.59 30.50 -9.35
C ILE A 258 -7.54 31.50 -8.80
N PRO A 259 -6.86 31.18 -7.70
CA PRO A 259 -5.69 31.94 -7.26
C PRO A 259 -4.52 31.67 -8.20
N TYR A 260 -3.85 32.71 -8.68
CA TYR A 260 -2.65 32.56 -9.50
C TYR A 260 -1.58 33.60 -9.18
N VAL A 261 -0.34 33.31 -9.56
CA VAL A 261 0.77 34.27 -9.63
C VAL A 261 1.31 34.27 -11.06
N SER A 262 1.80 35.41 -11.54
CA SER A 262 2.34 35.51 -12.91
C SER A 262 3.50 36.49 -13.00
N ALA A 263 4.71 36.00 -13.31
CA ALA A 263 5.90 36.86 -13.41
C ALA A 263 5.93 37.71 -14.69
N TYR A 264 5.56 37.12 -15.83
CA TYR A 264 5.62 37.77 -17.15
C TYR A 264 4.25 37.87 -17.84
N GLY A 265 3.16 37.73 -17.10
CA GLY A 265 1.80 37.75 -17.64
C GLY A 265 1.31 36.41 -18.22
N TYR A 266 2.17 35.45 -18.52
CA TYR A 266 1.77 34.19 -19.19
C TYR A 266 0.80 33.34 -18.38
N THR A 267 1.09 33.07 -17.10
CA THR A 267 0.17 32.30 -16.24
C THR A 267 -1.15 33.05 -16.04
N LYS A 268 -1.13 34.38 -15.99
CA LYS A 268 -2.33 35.22 -15.95
C LYS A 268 -3.20 35.03 -17.20
N THR A 269 -2.60 35.08 -18.39
CA THR A 269 -3.33 34.85 -19.66
C THR A 269 -3.94 33.44 -19.71
N LEU A 270 -3.26 32.43 -19.16
CA LEU A 270 -3.85 31.09 -19.00
C LEU A 270 -5.03 31.09 -18.02
N ALA A 271 -4.89 31.76 -16.87
CA ALA A 271 -5.95 31.85 -15.86
C ALA A 271 -7.23 32.49 -16.43
N GLU A 272 -7.07 33.54 -17.22
CA GLU A 272 -8.18 34.23 -17.91
C GLU A 272 -8.91 33.30 -18.88
N LYS A 273 -8.17 32.55 -19.72
CA LYS A 273 -8.77 31.61 -20.68
C LYS A 273 -9.40 30.39 -20.03
N ILE A 274 -8.78 29.85 -18.98
CA ILE A 274 -9.36 28.76 -18.19
C ILE A 274 -10.67 29.24 -17.53
N ALA A 275 -10.70 30.46 -16.98
CA ALA A 275 -11.89 31.04 -16.38
C ALA A 275 -13.04 31.23 -17.38
N GLU A 276 -12.74 31.65 -18.62
CA GLU A 276 -13.72 31.71 -19.72
C GLU A 276 -14.33 30.32 -19.98
N GLY A 277 -13.49 29.29 -20.15
CA GLY A 277 -13.96 27.92 -20.39
C GLY A 277 -14.86 27.39 -19.27
N ILE A 278 -14.49 27.61 -18.01
CA ILE A 278 -15.30 27.17 -16.86
C ILE A 278 -16.67 27.86 -16.87
N LYS A 279 -16.73 29.17 -17.10
CA LYS A 279 -18.00 29.91 -17.16
C LYS A 279 -18.93 29.37 -18.26
N ASP A 280 -18.35 29.01 -19.41
CA ASP A 280 -19.12 28.50 -20.55
C ASP A 280 -19.62 27.05 -20.34
N SER A 281 -19.11 26.34 -19.33
CA SER A 281 -19.54 24.96 -19.01
C SER A 281 -20.93 24.85 -18.35
N GLY A 282 -21.48 25.96 -17.82
CA GLY A 282 -22.83 25.98 -17.25
C GLY A 282 -23.05 27.01 -16.14
N ASP A 283 -23.97 26.69 -15.21
CA ASP A 283 -24.34 27.59 -14.12
C ASP A 283 -23.34 27.47 -12.96
N ILE A 284 -22.17 28.04 -13.15
CA ILE A 284 -21.04 28.00 -12.23
C ILE A 284 -20.44 29.40 -12.06
N GLU A 285 -20.14 29.79 -10.82
CA GLU A 285 -19.47 31.04 -10.52
C GLU A 285 -17.95 30.84 -10.55
N VAL A 286 -17.21 31.76 -11.17
CA VAL A 286 -15.75 31.69 -11.28
C VAL A 286 -15.14 33.00 -10.83
N ARG A 287 -14.23 32.93 -9.86
CA ARG A 287 -13.49 34.08 -9.33
C ARG A 287 -12.00 33.80 -9.40
N SER A 288 -11.24 34.74 -9.97
CA SER A 288 -9.80 34.62 -10.14
C SER A 288 -9.08 35.70 -9.35
N TYR A 289 -7.98 35.34 -8.69
CA TYR A 289 -7.23 36.23 -7.80
C TYR A 289 -5.75 36.23 -8.18
N ASP A 290 -5.21 37.41 -8.49
CA ASP A 290 -3.76 37.59 -8.59
C ASP A 290 -3.19 37.70 -7.17
N MET A 291 -2.48 36.67 -6.72
CA MET A 291 -1.99 36.57 -5.33
C MET A 291 -0.84 37.54 -5.02
N VAL A 292 -0.41 38.35 -6.00
CA VAL A 292 0.48 39.49 -5.76
C VAL A 292 -0.29 40.70 -5.21
N GLU A 293 -1.57 40.83 -5.56
CA GLU A 293 -2.41 42.00 -5.24
C GLU A 293 -3.57 41.66 -4.29
N ALA A 294 -4.02 40.40 -4.28
CA ALA A 294 -5.18 39.95 -3.51
C ALA A 294 -4.89 39.80 -2.02
N ASP A 295 -5.93 40.01 -1.21
CA ASP A 295 -5.91 39.71 0.22
C ASP A 295 -5.92 38.20 0.45
N THR A 296 -4.85 37.68 1.05
CA THR A 296 -4.65 36.23 1.24
C THR A 296 -5.63 35.64 2.24
N GLU A 297 -6.03 36.37 3.29
CA GLU A 297 -6.98 35.87 4.28
C GLU A 297 -8.35 35.66 3.63
N LYS A 298 -8.81 36.65 2.86
CA LYS A 298 -10.06 36.55 2.11
C LYS A 298 -10.05 35.41 1.09
N VAL A 299 -8.93 35.18 0.39
CA VAL A 299 -8.83 34.06 -0.56
C VAL A 299 -8.88 32.71 0.15
N ASN A 300 -8.22 32.56 1.31
CA ASN A 300 -8.31 31.34 2.11
C ASN A 300 -9.75 31.06 2.57
N GLU A 301 -10.50 32.10 2.96
CA GLU A 301 -11.93 31.97 3.26
C GLU A 301 -12.73 31.47 2.05
N GLU A 302 -12.52 32.01 0.85
CA GLU A 302 -13.24 31.55 -0.35
C GLU A 302 -12.88 30.11 -0.74
N LEU A 303 -11.62 29.71 -0.56
CA LEU A 303 -11.17 28.34 -0.84
C LEU A 303 -11.84 27.30 0.09
N LEU A 304 -12.20 27.68 1.31
CA LEU A 304 -12.97 26.84 2.22
C LEU A 304 -14.32 26.43 1.61
N TYR A 305 -14.96 27.35 0.90
CA TYR A 305 -16.31 27.20 0.34
C TYR A 305 -16.36 26.83 -1.13
N ALA A 306 -15.21 26.80 -1.81
CA ALA A 306 -15.12 26.45 -3.21
C ALA A 306 -15.51 24.98 -3.47
N ASP A 307 -16.17 24.73 -4.59
CA ASP A 307 -16.39 23.38 -5.11
C ASP A 307 -15.23 22.93 -6.01
N GLY A 308 -14.58 23.89 -6.68
CA GLY A 308 -13.39 23.69 -7.50
C GLY A 308 -12.28 24.69 -7.17
N ILE A 309 -11.03 24.23 -7.16
CA ILE A 309 -9.85 25.06 -6.88
C ILE A 309 -8.80 24.89 -7.99
N LEU A 310 -8.39 25.98 -8.63
CA LEU A 310 -7.35 25.97 -9.66
C LEU A 310 -6.18 26.86 -9.27
N LEU A 311 -5.05 26.26 -8.90
CA LEU A 311 -3.87 27.00 -8.45
C LEU A 311 -2.90 27.29 -9.60
N GLY A 312 -2.75 28.57 -9.95
CA GLY A 312 -1.90 29.03 -11.05
C GLY A 312 -0.50 29.45 -10.60
N THR A 313 0.56 28.79 -11.06
CA THR A 313 1.94 29.17 -10.73
C THR A 313 2.89 29.03 -11.93
N PRO A 314 3.78 30.01 -12.20
CA PRO A 314 4.91 29.73 -13.06
C PRO A 314 5.94 28.84 -12.32
N THR A 315 6.97 28.40 -13.04
CA THR A 315 8.15 27.76 -12.42
C THR A 315 9.30 28.75 -12.35
N ILE A 316 9.83 29.00 -11.14
CA ILE A 316 11.00 29.84 -10.89
C ILE A 316 11.95 29.08 -9.96
N VAL A 317 13.20 28.91 -10.40
CA VAL A 317 14.25 28.14 -9.68
C VAL A 317 13.78 26.72 -9.31
N GLY A 318 13.09 26.06 -10.25
CA GLY A 318 12.60 24.69 -10.05
C GLY A 318 11.41 24.56 -9.10
N GLU A 319 10.70 25.65 -8.80
CA GLU A 319 9.61 25.63 -7.82
C GLU A 319 8.38 26.45 -8.23
N ALA A 320 7.26 26.13 -7.57
CA ALA A 320 6.08 26.98 -7.49
C ALA A 320 6.34 28.19 -6.61
N LEU A 321 5.65 29.30 -6.89
CA LEU A 321 5.89 30.54 -6.16
C LEU A 321 5.22 30.53 -4.79
N ARG A 322 5.92 31.17 -3.83
CA ARG A 322 5.54 31.24 -2.41
C ARG A 322 4.05 31.56 -2.15
N PRO A 323 3.40 32.52 -2.82
CA PRO A 323 1.99 32.82 -2.53
C PRO A 323 1.05 31.64 -2.78
N ILE A 324 1.35 30.79 -3.78
CA ILE A 324 0.56 29.58 -4.05
C ILE A 324 0.86 28.50 -3.00
N TRP A 325 2.12 28.34 -2.60
CA TRP A 325 2.48 27.44 -1.51
C TRP A 325 1.78 27.80 -0.20
N GLU A 326 1.77 29.08 0.18
CA GLU A 326 1.11 29.58 1.40
C GLU A 326 -0.38 29.20 1.45
N LEU A 327 -1.12 29.32 0.34
CA LEU A 327 -2.51 28.85 0.27
C LEU A 327 -2.61 27.35 0.58
N THR A 328 -1.74 26.51 0.00
CA THR A 328 -1.78 25.05 0.24
C THR A 328 -1.30 24.62 1.64
N LEU A 329 -0.50 25.45 2.31
CA LEU A 329 -0.06 25.21 3.69
C LEU A 329 -1.19 25.46 4.69
N ASN A 330 -2.11 26.37 4.36
CA ASN A 330 -3.31 26.66 5.15
C ASN A 330 -4.48 25.70 4.86
N MET A 331 -4.32 24.78 3.91
CA MET A 331 -5.33 23.76 3.61
C MET A 331 -5.13 22.50 4.47
N PHE A 332 -6.24 21.99 5.00
CA PHE A 332 -6.30 20.71 5.73
C PHE A 332 -7.12 19.67 4.98
N ALA A 333 -6.64 18.43 4.91
CA ALA A 333 -7.30 17.33 4.18
C ALA A 333 -8.68 16.99 4.72
N GLY A 334 -8.91 17.13 6.04
CA GLY A 334 -10.24 16.88 6.63
C GLY A 334 -11.29 17.91 6.20
N THR A 335 -10.88 19.12 5.84
CA THR A 335 -11.79 20.22 5.47
C THR A 335 -11.89 20.40 3.96
N HIS A 336 -10.78 20.25 3.23
CA HIS A 336 -10.71 20.52 1.79
C HIS A 336 -10.73 19.25 0.95
N GLY A 337 -10.55 18.08 1.57
CA GLY A 337 -10.61 16.80 0.88
C GLY A 337 -11.94 16.59 0.15
N GLY A 338 -11.88 15.91 -0.99
CA GLY A 338 -13.04 15.65 -1.85
C GLY A 338 -13.46 16.80 -2.78
N LYS A 339 -12.98 18.03 -2.57
CA LYS A 339 -13.17 19.15 -3.52
C LYS A 339 -12.44 18.87 -4.84
N TYR A 340 -12.95 19.39 -5.96
CA TYR A 340 -12.24 19.29 -7.24
C TYR A 340 -11.07 20.26 -7.26
N ALA A 341 -9.90 19.82 -7.71
CA ALA A 341 -8.74 20.69 -7.74
C ALA A 341 -7.83 20.41 -8.94
N ALA A 342 -7.07 21.41 -9.38
CA ALA A 342 -5.95 21.22 -10.27
C ALA A 342 -4.95 22.38 -10.18
N ALA A 343 -3.81 22.23 -10.84
CA ALA A 343 -2.80 23.28 -10.94
C ALA A 343 -2.54 23.62 -12.41
N PHE A 344 -2.12 24.85 -12.69
CA PHE A 344 -1.76 25.26 -14.05
C PHE A 344 -0.67 26.32 -14.06
N GLY A 345 -0.01 26.52 -15.21
CA GLY A 345 0.87 27.66 -15.40
C GLY A 345 1.95 27.53 -16.45
N SER A 346 2.69 28.61 -16.63
CA SER A 346 3.77 28.73 -17.62
C SER A 346 5.14 28.34 -17.05
N TYR A 347 6.01 27.75 -17.85
CA TYR A 347 7.39 27.44 -17.45
C TYR A 347 8.41 27.69 -18.57
N GLY A 348 9.70 27.79 -18.24
CA GLY A 348 10.77 28.00 -19.24
C GLY A 348 11.40 26.71 -19.74
N TRP A 349 12.05 25.96 -18.84
CA TRP A 349 12.79 24.73 -19.18
C TRP A 349 12.34 23.52 -18.36
N SER A 350 12.36 23.58 -17.02
CA SER A 350 12.20 22.39 -16.16
C SER A 350 10.76 22.12 -15.68
N GLY A 351 9.98 23.16 -15.34
CA GLY A 351 8.51 23.09 -15.26
C GLY A 351 7.89 22.38 -14.05
N GLU A 352 8.58 22.38 -12.91
CA GLU A 352 8.24 21.69 -11.66
C GLU A 352 7.08 22.30 -10.86
N GLY A 353 6.81 23.61 -11.04
CA GLY A 353 5.85 24.31 -10.18
C GLY A 353 4.44 23.69 -10.21
N VAL A 354 3.92 23.38 -11.39
CA VAL A 354 2.61 22.72 -11.52
C VAL A 354 2.60 21.29 -10.96
N PRO A 355 3.58 20.41 -11.28
CA PRO A 355 3.68 19.08 -10.66
C PRO A 355 3.74 19.11 -9.13
N HIS A 356 4.51 20.03 -8.54
CA HIS A 356 4.64 20.14 -7.09
C HIS A 356 3.30 20.48 -6.43
N ILE A 357 2.60 21.49 -6.94
CA ILE A 357 1.27 21.87 -6.43
C ILE A 357 0.26 20.76 -6.68
N THR A 358 0.30 20.09 -7.84
CA THR A 358 -0.56 18.94 -8.14
C THR A 358 -0.38 17.82 -7.10
N GLN A 359 0.87 17.52 -6.74
CA GLN A 359 1.17 16.51 -5.72
C GLN A 359 0.68 16.95 -4.33
N ARG A 360 0.83 18.23 -3.99
CA ARG A 360 0.32 18.78 -2.73
C ARG A 360 -1.21 18.68 -2.64
N LEU A 361 -1.93 18.99 -3.71
CA LEU A 361 -3.40 18.85 -3.77
C LEU A 361 -3.83 17.38 -3.57
N LYS A 362 -3.05 16.41 -4.06
CA LYS A 362 -3.30 14.97 -3.82
C LYS A 362 -3.10 14.60 -2.35
N GLN A 363 -2.06 15.13 -1.69
CA GLN A 363 -1.84 14.94 -0.25
C GLN A 363 -3.00 15.49 0.59
N LEU A 364 -3.67 16.54 0.10
CA LEU A 364 -4.87 17.12 0.70
C LEU A 364 -6.15 16.32 0.42
N ARG A 365 -6.05 15.15 -0.23
CA ARG A 365 -7.16 14.23 -0.55
C ARG A 365 -8.25 14.87 -1.42
N MET A 366 -7.89 15.83 -2.27
CA MET A 366 -8.80 16.44 -3.25
C MET A 366 -9.01 15.53 -4.48
N LYS A 367 -10.07 15.78 -5.25
CA LYS A 367 -10.31 15.18 -6.57
C LYS A 367 -9.45 15.92 -7.61
N VAL A 368 -8.18 15.53 -7.73
CA VAL A 368 -7.18 16.26 -8.51
C VAL A 368 -7.22 15.89 -10.00
N SER A 369 -7.44 16.88 -10.87
CA SER A 369 -7.29 16.74 -12.33
C SER A 369 -5.83 16.91 -12.76
N GLU A 370 -5.49 16.42 -13.96
CA GLU A 370 -4.15 16.62 -14.53
C GLU A 370 -3.82 18.11 -14.65
N GLY A 371 -2.59 18.50 -14.29
CA GLY A 371 -2.19 19.90 -14.31
C GLY A 371 -1.89 20.42 -15.72
N PHE A 372 -2.30 21.66 -16.02
CA PHE A 372 -2.13 22.27 -17.34
C PHE A 372 -0.87 23.13 -17.44
N ARG A 373 0.04 22.83 -18.38
CA ARG A 373 1.35 23.50 -18.48
C ARG A 373 1.62 24.00 -19.88
N VAL A 374 2.17 25.21 -19.97
CA VAL A 374 2.60 25.80 -21.25
C VAL A 374 4.04 26.27 -21.13
N ARG A 375 4.84 26.02 -22.19
CA ARG A 375 6.23 26.45 -22.22
C ARG A 375 6.32 27.87 -22.79
N PHE A 376 6.87 28.79 -22.00
CA PHE A 376 6.97 30.22 -22.29
C PHE A 376 5.61 30.85 -22.61
N LYS A 377 5.58 31.77 -23.58
CA LYS A 377 4.40 32.54 -23.95
C LYS A 377 3.36 31.62 -24.60
N PRO A 378 2.11 31.57 -24.11
CA PRO A 378 1.04 30.81 -24.75
C PRO A 378 0.81 31.27 -26.20
N SER A 379 0.77 30.31 -27.11
CA SER A 379 0.29 30.50 -28.49
C SER A 379 -1.24 30.50 -28.55
N GLU A 380 -1.82 30.90 -29.68
CA GLU A 380 -3.27 30.79 -29.89
C GLU A 380 -3.79 29.35 -29.68
N ALA A 381 -3.00 28.33 -30.07
CA ALA A 381 -3.36 26.94 -29.85
C ALA A 381 -3.33 26.55 -28.35
N ASP A 382 -2.37 27.09 -27.60
CA ASP A 382 -2.31 26.90 -26.14
C ASP A 382 -3.48 27.58 -25.44
N LEU A 383 -3.94 28.74 -25.93
CA LEU A 383 -5.09 29.46 -25.40
C LEU A 383 -6.41 28.74 -25.68
N VAL A 384 -6.57 28.12 -26.86
CA VAL A 384 -7.69 27.20 -27.14
C VAL A 384 -7.64 26.00 -26.19
N SER A 385 -6.47 25.41 -26.01
CA SER A 385 -6.30 24.26 -25.10
C SER A 385 -6.59 24.65 -23.63
N ALA A 386 -6.21 25.86 -23.21
CA ALA A 386 -6.50 26.39 -21.87
C ALA A 386 -8.00 26.63 -21.67
N TYR A 387 -8.69 27.15 -22.69
CA TYR A 387 -10.15 27.29 -22.69
C TYR A 387 -10.84 25.92 -22.58
N GLU A 388 -10.45 24.95 -23.43
CA GLU A 388 -10.99 23.59 -23.39
C GLU A 388 -10.74 22.93 -22.03
N TYR A 389 -9.53 23.06 -21.49
CA TYR A 389 -9.17 22.56 -20.17
C TYR A 389 -10.09 23.14 -19.07
N GLY A 390 -10.33 24.46 -19.10
CA GLY A 390 -11.27 25.12 -18.21
C GLY A 390 -12.71 24.60 -18.36
N TYR A 391 -13.19 24.43 -19.60
CA TYR A 391 -14.52 23.90 -19.87
C TYR A 391 -14.72 22.51 -19.27
N GLN A 392 -13.74 21.62 -19.46
CA GLN A 392 -13.78 20.26 -18.90
C GLN A 392 -13.75 20.28 -17.37
N PHE A 393 -12.91 21.12 -16.76
CA PHE A 393 -12.87 21.28 -15.31
C PHE A 393 -14.21 21.80 -14.76
N GLY A 394 -14.85 22.75 -15.44
CA GLY A 394 -16.18 23.24 -15.09
C GLY A 394 -17.28 22.17 -15.20
N CYS A 395 -17.21 21.28 -16.20
CA CYS A 395 -18.09 20.11 -16.28
C CYS A 395 -17.87 19.15 -15.11
N LEU A 396 -16.62 18.87 -14.74
CA LEU A 396 -16.30 18.00 -13.59
C LEU A 396 -16.86 18.54 -12.28
N VAL A 397 -16.71 19.84 -12.01
CA VAL A 397 -17.24 20.48 -10.79
C VAL A 397 -18.77 20.42 -10.72
N GLN A 398 -19.42 20.46 -11.88
CA GLN A 398 -20.87 20.33 -12.03
C GLN A 398 -21.36 18.88 -12.15
N GLU A 399 -20.45 17.89 -12.06
CA GLU A 399 -20.75 16.46 -12.22
C GLU A 399 -21.46 16.12 -13.54
N LYS A 400 -21.15 16.87 -14.61
CA LYS A 400 -21.62 16.63 -15.98
C LYS A 400 -20.64 15.71 -16.72
N GLU A 401 -21.17 14.86 -17.61
CA GLU A 401 -20.32 14.06 -18.49
C GLU A 401 -19.50 14.98 -19.42
N PRO A 402 -18.15 14.90 -19.40
CA PRO A 402 -17.31 15.72 -20.26
C PRO A 402 -17.50 15.32 -21.73
N VAL A 403 -17.74 16.31 -22.62
CA VAL A 403 -17.80 16.09 -24.07
C VAL A 403 -16.39 15.74 -24.56
N ARG A 404 -16.18 14.50 -25.00
CA ARG A 404 -14.87 13.99 -25.42
C ARG A 404 -14.67 14.13 -26.94
N PRO A 405 -13.70 14.92 -27.43
CA PRO A 405 -13.05 14.60 -28.69
C PRO A 405 -12.18 13.36 -28.49
N GLN A 406 -12.32 12.37 -29.39
CA GLN A 406 -11.49 11.17 -29.38
C GLN A 406 -10.00 11.54 -29.51
N LYS A 407 -9.22 11.30 -28.45
CA LYS A 407 -7.78 11.05 -28.56
C LYS A 407 -7.38 9.86 -27.68
N LYS A 408 -6.60 8.99 -28.32
CA LYS A 408 -6.02 7.75 -27.79
C LYS A 408 -5.27 8.03 -26.50
N GLY A 409 -5.63 7.33 -25.43
CA GLY A 409 -4.94 7.41 -24.15
C GLY A 409 -3.53 6.85 -24.27
N THR A 410 -2.53 7.64 -23.92
CA THR A 410 -1.23 7.11 -23.53
C THR A 410 -1.38 6.54 -22.12
N ARG A 411 -1.50 5.21 -22.01
CA ARG A 411 -1.37 4.49 -20.74
C ARG A 411 0.04 4.74 -20.19
N THR A 412 0.15 5.27 -18.99
CA THR A 412 1.44 5.33 -18.29
C THR A 412 1.70 3.94 -17.73
N LEU A 413 2.69 3.24 -18.29
CA LEU A 413 3.02 1.87 -17.92
C LEU A 413 4.15 1.86 -16.88
N VAL A 414 4.10 0.86 -16.00
CA VAL A 414 5.14 0.58 -15.03
C VAL A 414 5.60 -0.87 -15.16
N LYS A 415 6.89 -1.12 -14.92
CA LYS A 415 7.49 -2.45 -14.84
C LYS A 415 7.68 -2.81 -13.38
N CYS A 416 7.15 -3.95 -12.95
CA CYS A 416 7.49 -4.53 -11.65
C CYS A 416 8.92 -5.07 -11.68
N LEU A 417 9.74 -4.63 -10.74
CA LEU A 417 11.13 -5.08 -10.61
C LEU A 417 11.26 -6.49 -10.03
N VAL A 418 10.20 -7.00 -9.40
CA VAL A 418 10.19 -8.34 -8.79
C VAL A 418 9.93 -9.43 -9.83
N CYS A 419 8.93 -9.25 -10.69
CA CYS A 419 8.55 -10.26 -11.69
C CYS A 419 8.77 -9.83 -13.15
N GLY A 420 9.22 -8.59 -13.38
CA GLY A 420 9.44 -8.04 -14.71
C GLY A 420 8.20 -7.62 -15.48
N GLU A 421 6.99 -7.85 -14.95
CA GLU A 421 5.73 -7.55 -15.67
C GLU A 421 5.54 -6.06 -15.89
N ILE A 422 5.07 -5.70 -17.09
CA ILE A 422 4.69 -4.34 -17.46
C ILE A 422 3.17 -4.21 -17.45
N PHE A 423 2.63 -3.33 -16.62
CA PHE A 423 1.19 -3.11 -16.48
C PHE A 423 0.87 -1.63 -16.27
N ASP A 424 -0.43 -1.30 -16.21
CA ASP A 424 -0.90 0.06 -16.04
C ASP A 424 -0.54 0.62 -14.64
N SER A 425 0.02 1.83 -14.61
CA SER A 425 0.44 2.49 -13.36
C SER A 425 -0.70 2.78 -12.37
N SER A 426 -1.96 2.62 -12.76
CA SER A 426 -3.12 2.71 -11.87
C SER A 426 -3.23 1.56 -10.86
N LEU A 427 -2.55 0.43 -11.08
CA LEU A 427 -2.53 -0.68 -10.13
C LEU A 427 -1.55 -0.38 -8.98
N GLU A 428 -2.04 -0.46 -7.75
CA GLU A 428 -1.24 -0.27 -6.52
C GLU A 428 -0.40 -1.52 -6.15
N ILE A 429 -0.81 -2.68 -6.67
CA ILE A 429 -0.19 -3.99 -6.43
C ILE A 429 0.06 -4.65 -7.78
N CYS A 430 1.21 -5.30 -7.93
CA CYS A 430 1.56 -6.00 -9.16
C CYS A 430 0.60 -7.20 -9.35
N PRO A 431 -0.08 -7.30 -10.50
CA PRO A 431 -1.06 -8.36 -10.72
C PRO A 431 -0.42 -9.75 -10.79
N VAL A 432 0.87 -9.85 -11.16
CA VAL A 432 1.58 -11.12 -11.36
C VAL A 432 2.16 -11.69 -10.08
N CYS A 433 2.76 -10.85 -9.24
CA CYS A 433 3.55 -11.33 -8.09
C CYS A 433 3.13 -10.75 -6.74
N GLY A 434 2.11 -9.89 -6.71
CA GLY A 434 1.47 -9.39 -5.50
C GLY A 434 2.24 -8.32 -4.71
N VAL A 435 3.34 -7.79 -5.25
CA VAL A 435 4.16 -6.78 -4.53
C VAL A 435 3.61 -5.36 -4.72
N GLY A 436 3.85 -4.48 -3.75
CA GLY A 436 3.37 -3.10 -3.78
C GLY A 436 4.14 -2.19 -4.73
N LYS A 437 3.57 -1.00 -4.98
CA LYS A 437 4.08 0.01 -5.92
C LYS A 437 5.49 0.53 -5.67
N GLU A 438 6.02 0.36 -4.47
CA GLU A 438 7.42 0.65 -4.13
C GLU A 438 8.41 -0.16 -4.99
N ASN A 439 7.95 -1.23 -5.63
CA ASN A 439 8.76 -2.08 -6.51
C ASN A 439 8.55 -1.79 -8.01
N PHE A 440 7.89 -0.68 -8.38
CA PHE A 440 7.54 -0.39 -9.77
C PHE A 440 8.42 0.73 -10.33
N VAL A 441 8.86 0.57 -11.58
CA VAL A 441 9.57 1.64 -12.32
C VAL A 441 8.77 2.05 -13.55
N PRO A 442 8.66 3.36 -13.85
CA PRO A 442 8.03 3.80 -15.08
C PRO A 442 8.72 3.19 -16.30
N VAL A 443 7.93 2.72 -17.25
CA VAL A 443 8.44 2.30 -18.56
C VAL A 443 7.66 2.97 -19.67
N THR A 444 8.41 3.43 -20.67
CA THR A 444 7.84 3.81 -21.96
C THR A 444 7.88 2.59 -22.85
N VAL A 445 6.71 2.07 -23.22
CA VAL A 445 6.62 1.03 -24.26
C VAL A 445 6.44 1.73 -25.59
N GLU A 446 7.34 1.47 -26.53
CA GLU A 446 7.16 1.91 -27.91
C GLU A 446 6.05 1.06 -28.54
N GLU A 447 4.91 1.67 -28.85
CA GLU A 447 3.91 1.01 -29.70
C GLU A 447 4.54 0.82 -31.09
N SER A 448 4.54 -0.41 -31.60
CA SER A 448 5.23 -0.74 -32.86
C SER A 448 4.73 0.06 -34.07
N GLY A 449 3.52 0.60 -34.01
CA GLY A 449 2.83 1.24 -35.15
C GLY A 449 2.61 0.31 -36.36
N PHE A 450 3.13 -0.92 -36.30
CA PHE A 450 3.09 -1.92 -37.34
C PHE A 450 1.74 -2.63 -37.33
N VAL A 451 1.04 -2.53 -38.45
CA VAL A 451 -0.24 -3.22 -38.67
C VAL A 451 -0.15 -4.00 -39.96
N ASN A 452 -0.46 -5.30 -39.88
CA ASN A 452 -0.54 -6.22 -40.98
C ASN A 452 -1.80 -7.08 -40.80
N ASN A 453 -2.93 -6.59 -41.32
CA ASN A 453 -4.20 -7.31 -41.26
C ASN A 453 -4.22 -8.43 -42.30
N THR A 454 -4.44 -9.66 -41.86
CA THR A 454 -4.40 -10.85 -42.73
C THR A 454 -5.64 -11.74 -42.56
N GLU A 455 -5.70 -12.84 -43.32
CA GLU A 455 -6.62 -13.96 -43.11
C GLU A 455 -5.90 -15.19 -42.54
N GLU A 456 -4.77 -14.98 -41.86
CA GLU A 456 -3.97 -16.06 -41.27
C GLU A 456 -4.72 -16.73 -40.10
N TYR A 457 -4.48 -18.03 -39.94
CA TYR A 457 -4.92 -18.83 -38.82
C TYR A 457 -3.73 -19.06 -37.89
N TYR A 458 -3.63 -18.21 -36.86
CA TYR A 458 -2.64 -18.32 -35.81
C TYR A 458 -3.11 -19.32 -34.76
N VAL A 459 -2.42 -20.46 -34.66
CA VAL A 459 -2.69 -21.45 -33.61
C VAL A 459 -1.56 -21.41 -32.58
N ILE A 460 -1.93 -21.19 -31.33
CA ILE A 460 -1.02 -21.10 -30.19
C ILE A 460 -1.25 -22.34 -29.31
N LEU A 461 -0.20 -23.15 -29.17
CA LEU A 461 -0.20 -24.33 -28.32
C LEU A 461 0.26 -23.91 -26.92
N GLY A 462 -0.68 -23.69 -26.01
CA GLY A 462 -0.41 -23.27 -24.63
C GLY A 462 -1.08 -21.95 -24.27
N ASN A 463 -1.47 -21.84 -23.00
CA ASN A 463 -2.18 -20.69 -22.41
C ASN A 463 -1.48 -20.18 -21.14
N GLY A 464 -0.14 -20.21 -21.15
CA GLY A 464 0.67 -19.55 -20.12
C GLY A 464 1.04 -18.12 -20.53
N ALA A 465 1.90 -17.45 -19.75
CA ALA A 465 2.37 -16.08 -20.02
C ALA A 465 2.85 -15.89 -21.47
N ALA A 466 3.67 -16.81 -21.99
CA ALA A 466 4.18 -16.74 -23.35
C ALA A 466 3.07 -16.82 -24.41
N GLY A 467 2.11 -17.73 -24.24
CA GLY A 467 0.98 -17.88 -25.16
C GLY A 467 0.05 -16.66 -25.16
N PHE A 468 -0.23 -16.12 -23.97
CA PHE A 468 -0.99 -14.88 -23.81
C PHE A 468 -0.31 -13.69 -24.48
N GLN A 469 0.99 -13.47 -24.20
CA GLN A 469 1.74 -12.35 -24.78
C GLN A 469 1.89 -12.50 -26.30
N ALA A 470 1.99 -13.73 -26.82
CA ALA A 470 1.96 -13.98 -28.26
C ALA A 470 0.61 -13.60 -28.87
N ALA A 471 -0.51 -14.02 -28.26
CA ALA A 471 -1.86 -13.68 -28.73
C ALA A 471 -2.10 -12.16 -28.72
N LYS A 472 -1.68 -11.48 -27.64
CA LYS A 472 -1.73 -10.03 -27.52
C LYS A 472 -0.89 -9.33 -28.59
N ALA A 473 0.37 -9.76 -28.77
CA ALA A 473 1.27 -9.18 -29.77
C ALA A 473 0.77 -9.38 -31.21
N ILE A 474 0.19 -10.56 -31.51
CA ILE A 474 -0.51 -10.79 -32.79
C ILE A 474 -1.64 -9.79 -32.92
N ARG A 475 -2.55 -9.69 -31.94
CA ARG A 475 -3.73 -8.83 -32.08
C ARG A 475 -3.40 -7.35 -32.14
N GLU A 476 -2.31 -6.89 -31.56
CA GLU A 476 -1.81 -5.52 -31.75
C GLU A 476 -1.50 -5.21 -33.22
N ARG A 477 -1.03 -6.20 -33.99
CA ARG A 477 -0.52 -6.06 -35.36
C ARG A 477 -1.51 -6.53 -36.42
N ASP A 478 -2.27 -7.58 -36.14
CA ASP A 478 -3.24 -8.17 -37.04
C ASP A 478 -4.63 -8.17 -36.40
N LYS A 479 -5.49 -7.27 -36.88
CA LYS A 479 -6.86 -7.11 -36.36
C LYS A 479 -7.87 -8.06 -36.98
N THR A 480 -7.52 -8.77 -38.06
CA THR A 480 -8.46 -9.57 -38.85
C THR A 480 -8.16 -11.06 -38.84
N GLY A 481 -6.90 -11.47 -38.63
CA GLY A 481 -6.52 -12.87 -38.56
C GLY A 481 -7.18 -13.60 -37.39
N THR A 482 -7.36 -14.92 -37.54
CA THR A 482 -7.97 -15.77 -36.51
C THR A 482 -6.91 -16.25 -35.53
N VAL A 483 -7.09 -15.99 -34.24
CA VAL A 483 -6.17 -16.44 -33.18
C VAL A 483 -6.86 -17.50 -32.33
N ILE A 484 -6.28 -18.70 -32.26
CA ILE A 484 -6.79 -19.83 -31.48
C ILE A 484 -5.72 -20.25 -30.47
N MET A 485 -6.07 -20.21 -29.19
CA MET A 485 -5.23 -20.70 -28.09
C MET A 485 -5.76 -22.04 -27.60
N ILE A 486 -4.90 -23.05 -27.50
CA ILE A 486 -5.27 -24.41 -27.09
C ILE A 486 -4.56 -24.76 -25.79
N SER A 487 -5.29 -25.23 -24.79
CA SER A 487 -4.74 -25.57 -23.47
C SER A 487 -5.45 -26.77 -22.84
N ASN A 488 -4.68 -27.62 -22.17
CA ASN A 488 -5.21 -28.72 -21.38
C ASN A 488 -5.70 -28.29 -19.98
N GLU A 489 -5.50 -27.03 -19.60
CA GLU A 489 -6.07 -26.44 -18.39
C GLU A 489 -7.48 -25.89 -18.67
N LYS A 490 -8.35 -25.96 -17.67
CA LYS A 490 -9.77 -25.56 -17.77
C LYS A 490 -10.00 -24.04 -17.63
N TYR A 491 -8.94 -23.28 -17.41
CA TYR A 491 -9.00 -21.86 -17.06
C TYR A 491 -8.23 -21.02 -18.10
N PRO A 492 -8.63 -19.73 -18.31
CA PRO A 492 -7.85 -18.76 -19.06
C PRO A 492 -6.45 -18.56 -18.49
N SER A 493 -5.58 -17.83 -19.21
CA SER A 493 -4.22 -17.54 -18.73
C SER A 493 -4.25 -16.88 -17.36
N TYR A 494 -3.41 -17.36 -16.44
CA TYR A 494 -3.30 -16.85 -15.08
C TYR A 494 -1.85 -16.69 -14.61
N ASN A 495 -1.68 -15.86 -13.58
CA ASN A 495 -0.42 -15.50 -12.93
C ASN A 495 0.12 -16.66 -12.11
N ARG A 496 0.75 -17.60 -12.79
CA ARG A 496 1.31 -18.83 -12.21
C ARG A 496 2.29 -18.61 -11.04
N PRO A 497 3.09 -17.52 -10.97
CA PRO A 497 3.90 -17.23 -9.77
C PRO A 497 3.09 -17.06 -8.48
N MET A 498 1.78 -16.78 -8.55
CA MET A 498 0.92 -16.68 -7.37
C MET A 498 0.63 -18.05 -6.72
N LEU A 499 0.80 -19.16 -7.45
CA LEU A 499 0.45 -20.50 -6.94
C LEU A 499 1.24 -20.90 -5.70
N THR A 500 2.51 -20.49 -5.58
CA THR A 500 3.36 -20.79 -4.41
C THR A 500 3.32 -19.72 -3.33
N LYS A 501 2.88 -18.50 -3.66
CA LYS A 501 2.85 -17.34 -2.74
C LYS A 501 1.58 -17.19 -1.91
N SER A 502 0.55 -17.97 -2.23
CA SER A 502 -0.79 -17.73 -1.71
C SER A 502 -1.58 -19.02 -1.56
N ILE A 503 -0.88 -20.13 -1.27
CA ILE A 503 -1.48 -21.45 -1.05
C ILE A 503 -2.53 -21.39 0.07
N VAL A 504 -2.31 -20.63 1.14
CA VAL A 504 -3.27 -20.53 2.27
C VAL A 504 -4.40 -19.53 2.01
N ALA A 505 -4.30 -18.70 0.96
CA ALA A 505 -5.24 -17.62 0.72
C ALA A 505 -6.53 -18.05 -0.01
N GLY A 506 -6.62 -19.29 -0.51
CA GLY A 506 -7.80 -19.78 -1.22
C GLY A 506 -8.03 -19.06 -2.55
N LEU A 507 -6.99 -18.93 -3.39
CA LEU A 507 -7.06 -18.22 -4.66
C LEU A 507 -7.96 -18.95 -5.68
N THR A 508 -8.88 -18.20 -6.31
CA THR A 508 -9.63 -18.71 -7.47
C THR A 508 -8.92 -18.36 -8.79
N ALA A 509 -9.21 -19.12 -9.85
CA ALA A 509 -8.64 -18.88 -11.17
C ALA A 509 -8.91 -17.45 -11.69
N GLU A 510 -10.08 -16.90 -11.38
CA GLU A 510 -10.49 -15.56 -11.77
C GLU A 510 -9.68 -14.48 -11.05
N GLN A 511 -9.32 -14.70 -9.77
CA GLN A 511 -8.54 -13.73 -8.98
C GLN A 511 -7.10 -13.59 -9.45
N ILE A 512 -6.55 -14.64 -10.06
CA ILE A 512 -5.18 -14.65 -10.60
C ILE A 512 -5.14 -14.64 -12.12
N ALA A 513 -6.27 -14.44 -12.81
CA ALA A 513 -6.29 -14.33 -14.26
C ALA A 513 -5.38 -13.17 -14.74
N ILE A 514 -4.68 -13.35 -15.87
CA ILE A 514 -3.91 -12.27 -16.49
C ILE A 514 -4.86 -11.19 -17.01
N GLU A 515 -5.93 -11.61 -17.65
CA GLU A 515 -7.03 -10.77 -18.15
C GLU A 515 -8.36 -11.49 -17.94
N GLY A 516 -9.44 -10.73 -17.81
CA GLY A 516 -10.80 -11.28 -17.71
C GLY A 516 -11.29 -11.90 -19.03
N PRO A 517 -12.38 -12.70 -18.99
CA PRO A 517 -12.96 -13.31 -20.19
C PRO A 517 -13.26 -12.31 -21.32
N ASP A 518 -13.79 -11.14 -20.96
CA ASP A 518 -14.18 -10.07 -21.90
C ASP A 518 -13.03 -9.62 -22.80
N TRP A 519 -11.79 -9.60 -22.29
CA TRP A 519 -10.62 -9.20 -23.07
C TRP A 519 -10.42 -10.08 -24.31
N TYR A 520 -10.63 -11.39 -24.18
CA TYR A 520 -10.45 -12.33 -25.28
C TYR A 520 -11.55 -12.17 -26.34
N GLU A 521 -12.79 -11.94 -25.91
CA GLU A 521 -13.91 -11.68 -26.81
C GLU A 521 -13.71 -10.38 -27.59
N GLU A 522 -13.38 -9.28 -26.89
CA GLU A 522 -13.10 -7.97 -27.49
C GLU A 522 -11.93 -8.02 -28.49
N ASN A 523 -10.96 -8.90 -28.24
CA ASN A 523 -9.79 -9.08 -29.09
C ASN A 523 -9.95 -10.22 -30.11
N ASN A 524 -11.13 -10.82 -30.28
CA ASN A 524 -11.36 -11.94 -31.20
C ASN A 524 -10.32 -13.07 -31.05
N ILE A 525 -10.01 -13.46 -29.81
CA ILE A 525 -9.10 -14.56 -29.49
C ILE A 525 -9.93 -15.74 -28.98
N TYR A 526 -9.89 -16.86 -29.69
CA TYR A 526 -10.64 -18.06 -29.34
C TYR A 526 -9.83 -18.97 -28.44
N GLN A 527 -10.41 -19.44 -27.33
CA GLN A 527 -9.76 -20.37 -26.42
C GLN A 527 -10.41 -21.75 -26.49
N MET A 528 -9.59 -22.79 -26.66
CA MET A 528 -9.96 -24.20 -26.55
C MET A 528 -9.36 -24.77 -25.25
N LEU A 529 -10.06 -24.52 -24.14
CA LEU A 529 -9.64 -24.92 -22.80
C LEU A 529 -10.04 -26.37 -22.48
N GLY A 530 -9.26 -27.01 -21.61
CA GLY A 530 -9.45 -28.41 -21.23
C GLY A 530 -9.22 -29.41 -22.36
N ARG A 531 -8.47 -29.02 -23.41
CA ARG A 531 -8.17 -29.86 -24.59
C ARG A 531 -6.69 -30.17 -24.67
N GLN A 532 -6.38 -31.45 -24.88
CA GLN A 532 -5.00 -31.91 -25.02
C GLN A 532 -4.65 -31.98 -26.51
N VAL A 533 -3.49 -31.46 -26.87
CA VAL A 533 -2.91 -31.62 -28.22
C VAL A 533 -2.21 -32.97 -28.26
N GLU A 534 -2.58 -33.82 -29.22
CA GLU A 534 -2.00 -35.16 -29.40
C GLU A 534 -0.89 -35.16 -30.44
N THR A 535 -1.10 -34.50 -31.59
CA THR A 535 -0.11 -34.46 -32.67
C THR A 535 -0.22 -33.16 -33.46
N VAL A 536 0.89 -32.74 -34.07
CA VAL A 536 0.92 -31.64 -35.04
C VAL A 536 1.33 -32.19 -36.41
N ASP A 537 0.41 -32.17 -37.37
CA ASP A 537 0.66 -32.58 -38.75
C ASP A 537 1.22 -31.40 -39.55
N MET A 538 2.55 -31.36 -39.67
CA MET A 538 3.24 -30.31 -40.42
C MET A 538 3.01 -30.38 -41.94
N LYS A 539 2.56 -31.52 -42.48
CA LYS A 539 2.31 -31.69 -43.91
C LYS A 539 0.98 -31.06 -44.32
N ASN A 540 -0.07 -31.33 -43.54
CA ASN A 540 -1.41 -30.77 -43.78
C ASN A 540 -1.65 -29.45 -43.02
N LYS A 541 -0.71 -29.06 -42.14
CA LYS A 541 -0.80 -27.92 -41.23
C LYS A 541 -2.05 -27.99 -40.35
N GLU A 542 -2.17 -29.10 -39.61
CA GLU A 542 -3.29 -29.34 -38.69
C GLU A 542 -2.78 -29.73 -37.30
N VAL A 543 -3.45 -29.25 -36.25
CA VAL A 543 -3.29 -29.70 -34.87
C VAL A 543 -4.42 -30.67 -34.55
N CYS A 544 -4.09 -31.87 -34.09
CA CYS A 544 -5.07 -32.89 -33.69
C CYS A 544 -5.22 -32.89 -32.16
N LEU A 545 -6.47 -32.86 -31.69
CA LEU A 545 -6.81 -32.86 -30.27
C LEU A 545 -7.31 -34.23 -29.80
N ASP A 546 -7.38 -34.40 -28.49
CA ASP A 546 -7.82 -35.61 -27.78
C ASP A 546 -9.26 -36.06 -28.08
N ASP A 547 -10.12 -35.16 -28.55
CA ASP A 547 -11.48 -35.50 -29.00
C ASP A 547 -11.56 -35.83 -30.50
N GLY A 548 -10.42 -35.91 -31.18
CA GLY A 548 -10.31 -36.17 -32.61
C GLY A 548 -10.56 -34.95 -33.51
N SER A 549 -10.82 -33.77 -32.94
CA SER A 549 -10.93 -32.54 -33.71
C SER A 549 -9.58 -32.14 -34.33
N ARG A 550 -9.66 -31.49 -35.49
CA ARG A 550 -8.51 -31.04 -36.29
C ARG A 550 -8.62 -29.56 -36.54
N ILE A 551 -7.59 -28.82 -36.13
CA ILE A 551 -7.53 -27.36 -36.25
C ILE A 551 -6.46 -26.99 -37.25
N HIS A 552 -6.87 -26.39 -38.37
CA HIS A 552 -5.95 -25.90 -39.39
C HIS A 552 -5.18 -24.67 -38.89
N PHE A 553 -3.92 -24.54 -39.28
CA PHE A 553 -3.11 -23.36 -39.01
C PHE A 553 -2.31 -22.91 -40.24
N THR A 554 -2.07 -21.61 -40.33
CA THR A 554 -1.12 -21.05 -41.28
C THR A 554 0.18 -20.62 -40.58
N LYS A 555 0.06 -20.21 -39.31
CA LYS A 555 1.16 -19.92 -38.37
C LYS A 555 0.94 -20.70 -37.08
N LEU A 556 2.00 -21.32 -36.57
CA LEU A 556 1.97 -22.07 -35.31
C LEU A 556 2.91 -21.44 -34.29
N ILE A 557 2.44 -21.21 -33.06
CA ILE A 557 3.27 -20.78 -31.94
C ILE A 557 3.27 -21.87 -30.88
N TYR A 558 4.42 -22.47 -30.64
CA TYR A 558 4.64 -23.51 -29.65
C TYR A 558 4.99 -22.87 -28.29
N ALA A 559 4.02 -22.82 -27.38
CA ALA A 559 4.10 -22.16 -26.07
C ALA A 559 3.66 -23.09 -24.92
N LEU A 560 3.95 -24.40 -25.05
CA LEU A 560 3.52 -25.43 -24.10
C LEU A 560 4.26 -25.40 -22.75
N GLY A 561 5.24 -24.51 -22.60
CA GLY A 561 5.95 -24.28 -21.34
C GLY A 561 6.69 -25.52 -20.82
N SER A 562 6.68 -25.68 -19.50
CA SER A 562 7.42 -26.73 -18.79
C SER A 562 6.58 -27.41 -17.71
N GLU A 563 7.01 -28.60 -17.29
CA GLU A 563 6.48 -29.35 -16.15
C GLU A 563 7.52 -29.48 -15.04
N CYS A 564 7.06 -29.59 -13.79
CA CYS A 564 7.95 -29.80 -12.64
C CYS A 564 8.71 -31.13 -12.79
N PHE A 565 10.02 -31.09 -12.53
CA PHE A 565 10.83 -32.29 -12.46
C PHE A 565 10.71 -32.91 -11.07
N VAL A 566 10.16 -34.13 -11.00
CA VAL A 566 10.18 -34.95 -9.79
C VAL A 566 11.29 -35.99 -9.95
N PRO A 567 12.33 -35.97 -9.09
CA PRO A 567 13.40 -36.96 -9.14
C PRO A 567 12.85 -38.39 -8.98
N PRO A 568 13.35 -39.37 -9.74
CA PRO A 568 12.95 -40.76 -9.57
C PRO A 568 13.50 -41.29 -8.25
N MET A 569 12.61 -41.55 -7.30
CA MET A 569 12.92 -42.07 -5.96
C MET A 569 11.75 -42.92 -5.47
N GLU A 570 12.01 -43.89 -4.61
CA GLU A 570 10.95 -44.72 -4.02
C GLU A 570 9.92 -43.83 -3.31
N GLY A 571 8.63 -44.12 -3.50
CA GLY A 571 7.53 -43.34 -2.90
C GLY A 571 7.18 -42.02 -3.59
N SER A 572 7.88 -41.61 -4.66
CA SER A 572 7.61 -40.32 -5.35
C SER A 572 6.24 -40.21 -6.03
N THR A 573 5.53 -41.33 -6.19
CA THR A 573 4.19 -41.40 -6.78
C THR A 573 3.07 -41.44 -5.74
N LEU A 574 3.38 -41.35 -4.45
CA LEU A 574 2.38 -41.32 -3.39
C LEU A 574 1.50 -40.06 -3.51
N PRO A 575 0.21 -40.12 -3.16
CA PRO A 575 -0.75 -39.05 -3.45
C PRO A 575 -0.48 -37.74 -2.70
N GLU A 576 0.24 -37.78 -1.57
CA GLU A 576 0.67 -36.60 -0.80
C GLU A 576 1.99 -35.99 -1.29
N VAL A 577 2.59 -36.56 -2.34
CA VAL A 577 3.78 -36.00 -3.00
C VAL A 577 3.31 -35.09 -4.14
N ILE A 578 3.45 -33.78 -3.93
CA ILE A 578 2.87 -32.78 -4.83
C ILE A 578 3.97 -31.85 -5.36
N ALA A 579 3.97 -31.66 -6.68
CA ALA A 579 4.74 -30.60 -7.33
C ALA A 579 3.78 -29.51 -7.79
N ILE A 580 3.95 -28.29 -7.29
CA ILE A 580 3.01 -27.19 -7.55
C ILE A 580 3.34 -26.57 -8.90
N ARG A 581 2.51 -26.85 -9.92
CA ARG A 581 2.63 -26.24 -11.26
C ARG A 581 1.33 -25.63 -11.75
N ARG A 582 0.20 -26.22 -11.36
CA ARG A 582 -1.15 -25.86 -11.81
C ARG A 582 -2.02 -25.50 -10.63
N LEU A 583 -3.11 -24.78 -10.88
CA LEU A 583 -4.09 -24.44 -9.84
C LEU A 583 -4.63 -25.69 -9.13
N SER A 584 -4.85 -26.78 -9.88
CA SER A 584 -5.27 -28.07 -9.32
C SER A 584 -4.29 -28.68 -8.32
N ASP A 585 -3.00 -28.30 -8.38
CA ASP A 585 -2.01 -28.78 -7.41
C ASP A 585 -2.10 -27.99 -6.11
N VAL A 586 -2.39 -26.69 -6.16
CA VAL A 586 -2.68 -25.87 -4.98
C VAL A 586 -3.90 -26.42 -4.25
N GLU A 587 -4.98 -26.75 -4.97
CA GLU A 587 -6.18 -27.37 -4.40
C GLU A 587 -5.90 -28.75 -3.75
N LYS A 588 -4.91 -29.50 -4.24
CA LYS A 588 -4.47 -30.74 -3.59
C LYS A 588 -3.71 -30.42 -2.30
N VAL A 589 -2.79 -29.46 -2.34
CA VAL A 589 -2.01 -29.04 -1.16
C VAL A 589 -2.96 -28.55 -0.05
N GLU A 590 -3.90 -27.65 -0.36
CA GLU A 590 -4.88 -27.14 0.61
C GLU A 590 -5.68 -28.26 1.29
N ARG A 591 -6.12 -29.27 0.52
CA ARG A 591 -6.83 -30.43 1.07
C ARG A 591 -5.95 -31.29 1.96
N GLN A 592 -4.69 -31.51 1.57
CA GLN A 592 -3.76 -32.32 2.37
C GLN A 592 -3.32 -31.60 3.65
N MET A 593 -3.18 -30.27 3.59
CA MET A 593 -2.83 -29.44 4.75
C MET A 593 -3.83 -29.59 5.90
N GLN A 594 -5.13 -29.79 5.61
CA GLN A 594 -6.15 -29.98 6.64
C GLN A 594 -5.92 -31.23 7.52
N ASN A 595 -5.20 -32.23 6.99
CA ASN A 595 -4.98 -33.51 7.65
C ASN A 595 -3.49 -33.75 8.01
N SER A 596 -2.63 -32.78 7.77
CA SER A 596 -1.17 -32.91 7.94
C SER A 596 -0.69 -32.05 9.12
N LYS A 597 0.29 -32.55 9.87
CA LYS A 597 0.99 -31.79 10.92
C LYS A 597 2.42 -31.46 10.50
N ASN A 598 3.06 -32.32 9.74
CA ASN A 598 4.44 -32.23 9.29
C ASN A 598 4.47 -32.23 7.76
N ALA A 599 5.26 -31.31 7.20
CA ALA A 599 5.54 -31.27 5.78
C ALA A 599 7.05 -31.20 5.50
N VAL A 600 7.47 -31.88 4.45
CA VAL A 600 8.83 -31.78 3.92
C VAL A 600 8.77 -31.11 2.54
N VAL A 601 9.62 -30.12 2.32
CA VAL A 601 9.82 -29.50 1.01
C VAL A 601 11.18 -29.93 0.47
N ILE A 602 11.18 -30.64 -0.66
CA ILE A 602 12.38 -31.07 -1.35
C ILE A 602 12.76 -29.99 -2.38
N GLY A 603 13.81 -29.23 -2.08
CA GLY A 603 14.32 -28.12 -2.90
C GLY A 603 14.23 -26.76 -2.19
N GLY A 604 15.38 -26.12 -2.00
CA GLY A 604 15.59 -24.80 -1.38
C GLY A 604 15.75 -23.66 -2.39
N GLY A 605 15.12 -23.77 -3.55
CA GLY A 605 14.94 -22.65 -4.50
C GLY A 605 13.77 -21.74 -4.11
N VAL A 606 13.57 -20.63 -4.83
CA VAL A 606 12.53 -19.62 -4.54
C VAL A 606 11.16 -20.25 -4.31
N LEU A 607 10.67 -21.05 -5.26
CA LEU A 607 9.35 -21.68 -5.17
C LEU A 607 9.22 -22.66 -4.00
N GLY A 608 10.31 -23.37 -3.67
CA GLY A 608 10.34 -24.28 -2.52
C GLY A 608 10.28 -23.52 -1.20
N LEU A 609 11.04 -22.44 -1.06
CA LEU A 609 11.03 -21.60 0.15
C LEU A 609 9.71 -20.84 0.32
N GLU A 610 9.09 -20.39 -0.77
CA GLU A 610 7.74 -19.79 -0.73
C GLU A 610 6.70 -20.81 -0.29
N ALA A 611 6.69 -22.01 -0.88
CA ALA A 611 5.79 -23.09 -0.46
C ALA A 611 6.01 -23.47 1.02
N ALA A 612 7.27 -23.58 1.45
CA ALA A 612 7.60 -23.84 2.85
C ALA A 612 7.04 -22.77 3.80
N TRP A 613 7.12 -21.50 3.39
CA TRP A 613 6.57 -20.38 4.15
C TRP A 613 5.04 -20.42 4.21
N GLU A 614 4.36 -20.70 3.11
CA GLU A 614 2.89 -20.87 3.10
C GLU A 614 2.44 -22.04 3.98
N LEU A 615 3.08 -23.20 3.88
CA LEU A 615 2.79 -24.36 4.74
C LEU A 615 2.98 -24.03 6.22
N LYS A 616 4.03 -23.26 6.55
CA LYS A 616 4.27 -22.79 7.91
C LYS A 616 3.15 -21.87 8.42
N LYS A 617 2.69 -20.93 7.59
CA LYS A 617 1.52 -20.08 7.91
C LYS A 617 0.24 -20.89 8.08
N GLY A 618 0.12 -22.01 7.35
CA GLY A 618 -0.94 -23.00 7.52
C GLY A 618 -0.87 -23.81 8.83
N GLY A 619 0.16 -23.60 9.66
CA GLY A 619 0.29 -24.23 10.97
C GLY A 619 1.09 -25.54 10.98
N LEU A 620 1.68 -25.95 9.84
CA LEU A 620 2.48 -27.17 9.77
C LEU A 620 3.90 -26.95 10.33
N HIS A 621 4.49 -28.03 10.80
CA HIS A 621 5.94 -28.13 11.01
C HIS A 621 6.62 -28.40 9.66
N VAL A 622 7.57 -27.55 9.26
CA VAL A 622 8.12 -27.56 7.90
C VAL A 622 9.64 -27.74 7.93
N GLU A 623 10.08 -28.78 7.21
CA GLU A 623 11.48 -29.11 6.97
C GLU A 623 11.78 -28.93 5.48
N VAL A 624 12.83 -28.16 5.14
CA VAL A 624 13.28 -27.98 3.75
C VAL A 624 14.58 -28.75 3.55
N LEU A 625 14.61 -29.64 2.56
CA LEU A 625 15.77 -30.44 2.21
C LEU A 625 16.33 -29.98 0.86
N GLU A 626 17.53 -29.41 0.87
CA GLU A 626 18.25 -28.94 -0.31
C GLU A 626 19.51 -29.78 -0.54
N VAL A 627 19.64 -30.31 -1.75
CA VAL A 627 20.79 -31.16 -2.13
C VAL A 627 22.07 -30.35 -2.27
N ALA A 628 21.98 -29.11 -2.74
CA ALA A 628 23.11 -28.22 -2.87
C ALA A 628 23.61 -27.77 -1.49
N PRO A 629 24.92 -27.52 -1.33
CA PRO A 629 25.48 -27.02 -0.07
C PRO A 629 25.05 -25.57 0.24
N VAL A 630 24.54 -24.83 -0.75
CA VAL A 630 24.20 -23.40 -0.65
C VAL A 630 22.83 -23.17 -1.28
N LEU A 631 21.92 -22.51 -0.52
CA LEU A 631 20.61 -22.12 -1.03
C LEU A 631 20.75 -21.19 -2.23
N MET A 632 20.00 -21.49 -3.31
CA MET A 632 19.98 -20.66 -4.52
C MET A 632 21.38 -20.31 -5.03
N GLY A 633 22.30 -21.28 -4.98
CA GLY A 633 23.74 -21.06 -5.18
C GLY A 633 24.15 -20.53 -6.56
N ARG A 634 23.24 -20.50 -7.54
CA ARG A 634 23.45 -19.78 -8.81
C ARG A 634 23.43 -18.26 -8.62
N GLN A 635 22.62 -17.75 -7.70
CA GLN A 635 22.41 -16.31 -7.47
C GLN A 635 23.00 -15.82 -6.14
N LEU A 636 22.97 -16.62 -5.07
CA LEU A 636 23.44 -16.20 -3.74
C LEU A 636 24.84 -16.69 -3.42
N ASP A 637 25.65 -15.85 -2.80
CA ASP A 637 26.91 -16.29 -2.19
C ASP A 637 26.67 -17.08 -0.88
N THR A 638 27.71 -17.70 -0.34
CA THR A 638 27.59 -18.49 0.89
C THR A 638 27.12 -17.67 2.09
N GLY A 639 27.58 -16.42 2.22
CA GLY A 639 27.25 -15.58 3.38
C GLY A 639 25.78 -15.16 3.41
N SER A 640 25.25 -14.72 2.27
CA SER A 640 23.85 -14.35 2.08
C SER A 640 22.90 -15.55 2.18
N ALA A 641 23.29 -16.71 1.66
CA ALA A 641 22.51 -17.94 1.82
C ALA A 641 22.41 -18.39 3.28
N GLU A 642 23.51 -18.34 4.04
CA GLU A 642 23.51 -18.65 5.48
C GLU A 642 22.68 -17.64 6.28
N LEU A 643 22.70 -16.36 5.90
CA LEU A 643 21.83 -15.35 6.50
C LEU A 643 20.35 -15.66 6.25
N LEU A 644 19.98 -16.01 5.02
CA LEU A 644 18.60 -16.42 4.69
C LEU A 644 18.16 -17.65 5.49
N LYS A 645 19.04 -18.65 5.62
CA LYS A 645 18.79 -19.84 6.46
C LYS A 645 18.48 -19.47 7.91
N LYS A 646 19.28 -18.59 8.52
CA LYS A 646 19.02 -18.11 9.90
C LYS A 646 17.69 -17.36 10.02
N ILE A 647 17.32 -16.58 9.01
CA ILE A 647 16.02 -15.88 8.97
C ILE A 647 14.88 -16.91 8.91
N ALA A 648 15.01 -17.95 8.08
CA ALA A 648 14.03 -19.03 7.97
C ALA A 648 13.82 -19.75 9.32
N GLU A 649 14.92 -20.14 9.97
CA GLU A 649 14.91 -20.83 11.27
C GLU A 649 14.23 -19.99 12.36
N LYS A 650 14.52 -18.68 12.41
CA LYS A 650 13.86 -17.74 13.34
C LYS A 650 12.34 -17.69 13.13
N ASN A 651 11.87 -17.92 11.91
CA ASN A 651 10.46 -17.96 11.55
C ASN A 651 9.86 -19.38 11.59
N GLY A 652 10.61 -20.36 12.13
CA GLY A 652 10.14 -21.71 12.37
C GLY A 652 10.05 -22.59 11.13
N VAL A 653 10.87 -22.29 10.09
CA VAL A 653 11.13 -23.17 8.95
C VAL A 653 12.58 -23.65 9.04
N ASN A 654 12.77 -24.95 9.18
CA ASN A 654 14.11 -25.55 9.30
C ASN A 654 14.64 -25.89 7.90
N ILE A 655 15.90 -25.54 7.60
CA ILE A 655 16.50 -25.77 6.28
C ILE A 655 17.78 -26.58 6.42
N HIS A 656 17.85 -27.70 5.71
CA HIS A 656 19.01 -28.58 5.64
C HIS A 656 19.60 -28.56 4.24
N THR A 657 20.84 -28.07 4.11
CA THR A 657 21.60 -28.01 2.85
C THR A 657 22.58 -29.17 2.77
N GLY A 658 22.98 -29.56 1.56
CA GLY A 658 23.85 -30.71 1.34
C GLY A 658 23.17 -32.06 1.61
N VAL A 659 21.84 -32.10 1.66
CA VAL A 659 21.06 -33.28 2.02
C VAL A 659 20.44 -33.90 0.78
N SER A 660 20.80 -35.16 0.51
CA SER A 660 20.22 -35.95 -0.58
C SER A 660 19.06 -36.81 -0.05
N VAL A 661 17.90 -36.72 -0.69
CA VAL A 661 16.76 -37.60 -0.42
C VAL A 661 16.95 -38.93 -1.14
N GLU A 662 16.78 -40.04 -0.42
CA GLU A 662 16.88 -41.40 -0.98
C GLU A 662 15.48 -41.95 -1.31
N ALA A 663 14.51 -41.77 -0.41
CA ALA A 663 13.16 -42.30 -0.56
C ALA A 663 12.13 -41.48 0.21
N ILE A 664 10.87 -41.54 -0.23
CA ILE A 664 9.69 -41.10 0.51
C ILE A 664 9.05 -42.34 1.12
N GLU A 665 8.97 -42.39 2.44
CA GLU A 665 8.52 -43.55 3.21
C GLU A 665 6.99 -43.64 3.21
N GLY A 666 6.47 -44.85 2.95
CA GLY A 666 5.04 -45.10 2.95
C GLY A 666 4.66 -46.21 1.97
N LYS A 667 3.55 -46.92 2.26
CA LYS A 667 2.97 -47.89 1.31
C LYS A 667 1.85 -47.25 0.49
N GLU A 668 0.87 -46.69 1.18
CA GLU A 668 -0.31 -46.04 0.57
C GLU A 668 -0.33 -44.53 0.82
N HIS A 669 0.23 -44.09 1.95
CA HIS A 669 0.31 -42.70 2.38
C HIS A 669 1.72 -42.38 2.86
N VAL A 670 2.13 -41.13 2.68
CA VAL A 670 3.44 -40.64 3.16
C VAL A 670 3.50 -40.68 4.69
N THR A 671 4.63 -41.15 5.21
CA THR A 671 4.94 -41.21 6.65
C THR A 671 6.23 -40.47 7.00
N GLY A 672 7.09 -40.23 6.02
CA GLY A 672 8.33 -39.47 6.18
C GLY A 672 9.16 -39.41 4.92
N VAL A 673 10.29 -38.71 4.99
CA VAL A 673 11.28 -38.61 3.91
C VAL A 673 12.62 -39.09 4.46
N ARG A 674 13.16 -40.15 3.85
CA ARG A 674 14.46 -40.74 4.21
C ARG A 674 15.58 -40.14 3.37
N THR A 675 16.62 -39.68 4.03
CA THR A 675 17.84 -39.15 3.42
C THR A 675 18.89 -40.22 3.21
N ALA A 676 19.86 -39.95 2.34
CA ALA A 676 20.92 -40.89 1.98
C ALA A 676 21.84 -41.31 3.14
N ASP A 677 21.85 -40.56 4.25
CA ASP A 677 22.56 -40.90 5.50
C ASP A 677 21.70 -41.73 6.48
N GLY A 678 20.47 -42.08 6.08
CA GLY A 678 19.53 -42.89 6.85
C GLY A 678 18.66 -42.12 7.84
N HIS A 679 18.76 -40.79 7.93
CA HIS A 679 17.84 -39.99 8.73
C HIS A 679 16.44 -39.96 8.10
N VAL A 680 15.39 -39.93 8.92
CA VAL A 680 14.00 -39.87 8.47
C VAL A 680 13.32 -38.65 9.07
N TYR A 681 12.89 -37.74 8.21
CA TYR A 681 12.08 -36.58 8.57
C TYR A 681 10.60 -36.96 8.52
N PRO A 682 9.84 -36.89 9.64
CA PRO A 682 8.40 -37.16 9.63
C PRO A 682 7.66 -36.20 8.69
N ALA A 683 6.76 -36.74 7.88
CA ALA A 683 5.96 -35.96 6.95
C ALA A 683 4.65 -36.69 6.63
N GLU A 684 3.56 -35.94 6.53
CA GLU A 684 2.31 -36.41 5.92
C GLU A 684 2.05 -35.71 4.57
N LEU A 685 2.80 -34.64 4.27
CA LEU A 685 2.75 -33.89 3.03
C LEU A 685 4.18 -33.64 2.50
N VAL A 686 4.42 -33.90 1.22
CA VAL A 686 5.73 -33.62 0.60
C VAL A 686 5.55 -32.72 -0.61
N ILE A 687 6.22 -31.56 -0.59
CA ILE A 687 6.30 -30.68 -1.75
C ILE A 687 7.62 -30.93 -2.49
N VAL A 688 7.55 -31.15 -3.79
CA VAL A 688 8.75 -31.31 -4.64
C VAL A 688 8.97 -30.07 -5.49
N SER A 689 10.12 -29.43 -5.32
CA SER A 689 10.56 -28.22 -6.02
C SER A 689 12.00 -28.41 -6.54
N ALA A 690 12.19 -29.38 -7.44
CA ALA A 690 13.50 -29.77 -7.97
C ALA A 690 13.79 -29.25 -9.39
N GLY A 691 13.16 -28.13 -9.77
CA GLY A 691 13.26 -27.51 -11.09
C GLY A 691 12.18 -27.98 -12.08
N VAL A 692 12.32 -27.59 -13.34
CA VAL A 692 11.35 -27.85 -14.41
C VAL A 692 12.01 -28.46 -15.65
N ARG A 693 11.21 -29.09 -16.50
CA ARG A 693 11.61 -29.63 -17.81
C ARG A 693 10.70 -29.07 -18.89
N ALA A 694 11.30 -28.57 -19.96
CA ALA A 694 10.58 -28.08 -21.13
C ALA A 694 9.75 -29.20 -21.78
N ASN A 695 8.52 -28.86 -22.20
CA ASN A 695 7.64 -29.77 -22.92
C ASN A 695 8.04 -29.86 -24.38
N THR A 696 8.92 -30.79 -24.75
CA THR A 696 9.50 -30.91 -26.11
C THR A 696 8.98 -32.08 -26.95
N ALA A 697 8.20 -33.00 -26.34
CA ALA A 697 7.78 -34.24 -27.00
C ALA A 697 7.03 -33.99 -28.33
N LEU A 698 5.99 -33.14 -28.30
CA LEU A 698 5.19 -32.77 -29.48
C LEU A 698 6.04 -32.06 -30.54
N ALA A 699 6.93 -31.16 -30.14
CA ALA A 699 7.84 -30.48 -31.07
C ALA A 699 8.74 -31.47 -31.82
N LYS A 700 9.31 -32.44 -31.09
CA LYS A 700 10.16 -33.48 -31.68
C LYS A 700 9.40 -34.36 -32.66
N GLU A 701 8.18 -34.77 -32.32
CA GLU A 701 7.30 -35.56 -33.22
C GLU A 701 6.90 -34.76 -34.47
N ALA A 702 6.72 -33.45 -34.34
CA ALA A 702 6.45 -32.54 -35.45
C ALA A 702 7.67 -32.22 -36.33
N GLY A 703 8.86 -32.75 -36.01
CA GLY A 703 10.09 -32.48 -36.76
C GLY A 703 10.74 -31.12 -36.46
N ILE A 704 10.37 -30.50 -35.34
CA ILE A 704 10.97 -29.26 -34.85
C ILE A 704 12.25 -29.60 -34.07
N GLU A 705 13.31 -28.85 -34.32
CA GLU A 705 14.62 -29.03 -33.68
C GLU A 705 14.52 -28.79 -32.17
N THR A 706 14.99 -29.76 -31.40
CA THR A 706 14.93 -29.76 -29.94
C THR A 706 16.24 -30.27 -29.35
N GLU A 707 16.69 -29.62 -28.29
CA GLU A 707 17.76 -30.11 -27.41
C GLU A 707 17.17 -30.36 -26.01
N ARG A 708 17.55 -29.53 -25.02
CA ARG A 708 16.86 -29.48 -23.72
C ARG A 708 15.51 -28.78 -23.80
N ALA A 709 15.35 -27.89 -24.78
CA ALA A 709 14.14 -27.15 -25.13
C ALA A 709 14.06 -26.98 -26.66
N VAL A 710 12.99 -26.39 -27.18
CA VAL A 710 12.81 -26.08 -28.61
C VAL A 710 13.81 -25.01 -29.03
N VAL A 711 14.60 -25.27 -30.06
CA VAL A 711 15.65 -24.34 -30.51
C VAL A 711 15.04 -23.23 -31.35
N VAL A 712 15.33 -21.97 -30.98
CA VAL A 712 14.86 -20.79 -31.72
C VAL A 712 15.98 -19.79 -32.02
N ASN A 713 15.77 -18.99 -33.08
CA ASN A 713 16.63 -17.84 -33.41
C ASN A 713 16.20 -16.56 -32.66
N SER A 714 16.83 -15.41 -32.93
CA SER A 714 16.51 -14.13 -32.27
C SER A 714 15.09 -13.63 -32.55
N ARG A 715 14.41 -14.18 -33.56
CA ARG A 715 13.03 -13.85 -33.93
C ARG A 715 12.02 -14.85 -33.36
N MET A 716 12.46 -15.74 -32.47
CA MET A 716 11.67 -16.85 -31.92
C MET A 716 11.19 -17.84 -32.99
N GLU A 717 11.82 -17.84 -34.18
CA GLU A 717 11.52 -18.80 -35.25
C GLU A 717 12.24 -20.12 -34.99
N THR A 718 11.56 -21.23 -35.29
CA THR A 718 12.15 -22.57 -35.28
C THR A 718 12.81 -22.89 -36.62
N ASN A 719 13.38 -24.09 -36.75
CA ASN A 719 13.87 -24.61 -38.03
C ASN A 719 12.76 -24.84 -39.08
N VAL A 720 11.48 -24.84 -38.68
CA VAL A 720 10.35 -25.06 -39.58
C VAL A 720 9.68 -23.73 -39.96
N PRO A 721 9.58 -23.38 -41.26
CA PRO A 721 9.00 -22.12 -41.70
C PRO A 721 7.55 -21.92 -41.23
N GLY A 722 7.27 -20.75 -40.65
CA GLY A 722 5.94 -20.41 -40.12
C GLY A 722 5.64 -21.00 -38.75
N VAL A 723 6.62 -21.63 -38.09
CA VAL A 723 6.52 -22.14 -36.72
C VAL A 723 7.48 -21.40 -35.81
N TYR A 724 6.93 -20.90 -34.71
CA TYR A 724 7.63 -20.15 -33.66
C TYR A 724 7.56 -20.91 -32.34
N ALA A 725 8.47 -20.65 -31.42
CA ALA A 725 8.39 -21.18 -30.06
C ALA A 725 8.83 -20.13 -29.03
N CYS A 726 8.19 -20.12 -27.86
CA CYS A 726 8.46 -19.14 -26.81
C CYS A 726 8.08 -19.67 -25.41
N GLY A 727 8.64 -19.05 -24.36
CA GLY A 727 8.38 -19.43 -22.98
C GLY A 727 9.26 -20.58 -22.51
N ASP A 728 8.88 -21.19 -21.37
CA ASP A 728 9.70 -22.23 -20.74
C ASP A 728 10.01 -23.45 -21.64
N CYS A 729 9.31 -23.62 -22.77
CA CYS A 729 9.59 -24.66 -23.75
C CYS A 729 10.65 -24.30 -24.80
N ALA A 730 11.10 -23.04 -24.89
CA ALA A 730 12.05 -22.57 -25.90
C ALA A 730 13.44 -22.34 -25.32
N GLN A 731 14.47 -22.45 -26.17
CA GLN A 731 15.83 -22.03 -25.87
C GLN A 731 16.39 -21.12 -26.95
N TYR A 732 16.99 -20.01 -26.52
CA TYR A 732 17.72 -19.08 -27.38
C TYR A 732 19.21 -19.09 -27.02
N GLN A 733 20.07 -19.34 -28.02
CA GLN A 733 21.54 -19.48 -27.81
C GLN A 733 21.93 -20.48 -26.72
N GLY A 734 21.15 -21.56 -26.60
CA GLY A 734 21.34 -22.59 -25.57
C GLY A 734 20.90 -22.18 -24.16
N LEU A 735 20.34 -20.98 -23.97
CA LEU A 735 19.78 -20.48 -22.71
C LEU A 735 18.26 -20.73 -22.64
N ASN A 736 17.78 -20.99 -21.42
CA ASN A 736 16.40 -21.29 -21.04
C ASN A 736 16.40 -21.20 -19.51
N TYR A 737 15.89 -20.08 -18.99
CA TYR A 737 15.84 -19.80 -17.55
C TYR A 737 14.53 -20.27 -16.92
N ALA A 738 13.46 -20.39 -17.72
CA ALA A 738 12.11 -20.74 -17.29
C ALA A 738 11.58 -19.78 -16.23
N ILE A 739 11.65 -18.48 -16.53
CA ILE A 739 11.19 -17.39 -15.66
C ILE A 739 10.15 -16.53 -16.37
N TRP A 740 9.26 -15.92 -15.59
CA TRP A 740 8.16 -15.10 -16.11
C TRP A 740 8.60 -13.97 -17.08
N PRO A 741 9.62 -13.14 -16.77
CA PRO A 741 10.06 -12.10 -17.71
C PRO A 741 10.55 -12.65 -19.06
N GLU A 742 11.23 -13.80 -19.05
CA GLU A 742 11.73 -14.47 -20.26
C GLU A 742 10.53 -14.92 -21.10
N ALA A 743 9.59 -15.63 -20.47
CA ALA A 743 8.41 -16.14 -21.16
C ALA A 743 7.52 -15.03 -21.75
N SER A 744 7.32 -13.94 -21.01
CA SER A 744 6.52 -12.81 -21.49
C SER A 744 7.16 -12.13 -22.71
N GLU A 745 8.47 -11.88 -22.67
CA GLU A 745 9.16 -11.17 -23.75
C GLU A 745 9.36 -12.07 -24.99
N GLU A 746 9.70 -13.34 -24.82
CA GLU A 746 9.74 -14.30 -25.93
C GLU A 746 8.36 -14.46 -26.57
N GLY A 747 7.29 -14.50 -25.77
CA GLY A 747 5.91 -14.54 -26.25
C GLY A 747 5.57 -13.35 -27.14
N ARG A 748 5.90 -12.14 -26.66
CA ARG A 748 5.70 -10.89 -27.41
C ARG A 748 6.44 -10.91 -28.75
N VAL A 749 7.72 -11.32 -28.76
CA VAL A 749 8.53 -11.39 -29.99
C VAL A 749 8.02 -12.46 -30.96
N ALA A 750 7.64 -13.64 -30.46
CA ALA A 750 7.06 -14.70 -31.28
C ALA A 750 5.75 -14.28 -31.96
N GLY A 751 4.84 -13.66 -31.20
CA GLY A 751 3.58 -13.13 -31.75
C GLY A 751 3.80 -12.01 -32.77
N ALA A 752 4.73 -11.10 -32.48
CA ALA A 752 5.11 -10.03 -33.39
C ALA A 752 5.64 -10.55 -34.74
N ASN A 753 6.48 -11.57 -34.70
CA ASN A 753 7.08 -12.16 -35.90
C ASN A 753 6.14 -13.09 -36.65
N ALA A 754 5.24 -13.79 -35.94
CA ALA A 754 4.15 -14.51 -36.59
C ALA A 754 3.28 -13.58 -37.45
N ALA A 755 3.03 -12.34 -36.97
CA ALA A 755 2.31 -11.29 -37.70
C ALA A 755 3.18 -10.52 -38.72
N GLY A 756 4.50 -10.75 -38.78
CA GLY A 756 5.38 -10.25 -39.83
C GLY A 756 6.22 -8.99 -39.51
N GLU A 757 6.33 -8.55 -38.25
CA GLU A 757 7.06 -7.32 -37.89
C GLU A 757 8.59 -7.42 -38.03
N GLY A 758 9.19 -8.58 -37.76
CA GLY A 758 10.66 -8.77 -37.79
C GLY A 758 11.40 -8.29 -36.54
N ALA A 759 10.74 -8.31 -35.37
CA ALA A 759 11.30 -7.97 -34.05
C ALA A 759 12.39 -8.96 -33.59
N GLU A 760 13.37 -8.47 -32.84
CA GLU A 760 14.43 -9.30 -32.26
C GLU A 760 14.34 -9.36 -30.73
N TYR A 761 14.56 -10.55 -30.19
CA TYR A 761 14.60 -10.84 -28.77
C TYR A 761 15.94 -10.43 -28.16
N THR A 762 15.87 -9.66 -27.07
CA THR A 762 17.01 -9.34 -26.23
C THR A 762 16.92 -10.15 -24.93
N PRO A 763 17.93 -10.95 -24.58
CA PRO A 763 17.92 -11.74 -23.34
C PRO A 763 17.64 -10.89 -22.12
N VAL A 764 16.65 -11.31 -21.32
CA VAL A 764 16.33 -10.68 -20.04
C VAL A 764 17.31 -11.12 -18.96
N SER A 765 17.64 -10.21 -18.03
CA SER A 765 18.50 -10.54 -16.89
C SER A 765 17.79 -11.48 -15.93
N ALA A 766 18.45 -12.57 -15.54
CA ALA A 766 17.95 -13.56 -14.58
C ALA A 766 18.11 -13.06 -13.13
N ALA A 767 17.37 -12.01 -12.77
CA ALA A 767 17.28 -11.57 -11.39
C ALA A 767 16.45 -12.56 -10.55
N LEU A 768 16.90 -12.79 -9.32
CA LEU A 768 16.19 -13.59 -8.32
C LEU A 768 15.53 -12.65 -7.32
N THR A 769 14.24 -12.88 -7.11
CA THR A 769 13.44 -12.19 -6.09
C THR A 769 12.74 -13.23 -5.23
N PHE A 770 12.67 -12.98 -3.92
CA PHE A 770 11.99 -13.85 -2.96
C PHE A 770 11.35 -13.00 -1.87
N HIS A 771 10.12 -13.36 -1.49
CA HIS A 771 9.40 -12.76 -0.38
C HIS A 771 8.83 -13.88 0.49
N GLY A 772 9.24 -13.91 1.76
CA GLY A 772 8.80 -14.95 2.68
C GLY A 772 9.57 -14.84 3.99
N MET A 773 9.10 -15.54 5.02
CA MET A 773 9.78 -15.61 6.33
C MET A 773 10.03 -14.22 6.94
N ASN A 774 9.09 -13.29 6.75
CA ASN A 774 9.21 -11.89 7.17
C ASN A 774 10.46 -11.16 6.63
N THR A 775 10.96 -11.57 5.47
CA THR A 775 12.06 -10.90 4.76
C THR A 775 11.78 -10.82 3.27
N ALA A 776 12.63 -10.08 2.57
CA ALA A 776 12.65 -9.96 1.12
C ALA A 776 14.10 -10.07 0.63
N LEU A 777 14.28 -10.67 -0.54
CA LEU A 777 15.59 -10.93 -1.14
C LEU A 777 15.58 -10.51 -2.60
N PHE A 778 16.62 -9.82 -3.03
CA PHE A 778 16.92 -9.51 -4.43
C PHE A 778 18.37 -9.87 -4.73
N ALA A 779 18.61 -10.61 -5.80
CA ALA A 779 19.96 -10.90 -6.27
C ALA A 779 20.00 -10.85 -7.81
N ALA A 780 20.95 -10.11 -8.37
CA ALA A 780 21.08 -9.97 -9.81
C ALA A 780 22.56 -9.86 -10.24
N GLY A 781 22.86 -10.30 -11.46
CA GLY A 781 24.21 -10.25 -12.03
C GLY A 781 25.17 -11.34 -11.52
N ASP A 782 26.46 -11.10 -11.73
CA ASP A 782 27.56 -11.96 -11.29
C ASP A 782 27.94 -11.68 -9.83
N ASN A 783 27.36 -12.49 -8.94
CA ASN A 783 27.59 -12.41 -7.49
C ASN A 783 28.83 -13.20 -7.06
N GLY A 784 29.95 -12.98 -7.76
CA GLY A 784 31.24 -13.58 -7.44
C GLY A 784 31.33 -15.07 -7.79
N LYS A 785 30.69 -15.49 -8.89
CA LYS A 785 30.54 -16.91 -9.23
C LYS A 785 31.71 -17.49 -10.02
N ASN A 786 32.53 -16.64 -10.64
CA ASN A 786 33.68 -17.10 -11.40
C ASN A 786 34.95 -17.05 -10.53
N PRO A 787 35.49 -18.19 -10.09
CA PRO A 787 36.70 -18.20 -9.24
C PRO A 787 37.95 -17.69 -9.96
N ASN A 788 37.93 -17.55 -11.29
CA ASN A 788 39.04 -17.00 -12.06
C ASN A 788 39.02 -15.47 -12.17
N LEU A 789 37.98 -14.81 -11.63
CA LEU A 789 37.86 -13.36 -11.64
C LEU A 789 38.11 -12.80 -10.23
N LEU A 790 38.77 -11.63 -10.18
CA LEU A 790 39.01 -10.90 -8.93
C LEU A 790 37.95 -9.80 -8.78
N TYR A 791 37.06 -9.99 -7.83
CA TYR A 791 35.99 -9.05 -7.54
C TYR A 791 36.40 -8.10 -6.43
N LYS A 792 36.08 -6.82 -6.59
CA LYS A 792 36.01 -5.88 -5.47
C LYS A 792 34.60 -5.98 -4.89
N THR A 793 34.47 -6.24 -3.60
CA THR A 793 33.17 -6.34 -2.92
C THR A 793 32.99 -5.26 -1.88
N VAL A 794 31.76 -4.77 -1.73
CA VAL A 794 31.34 -3.91 -0.61
C VAL A 794 30.18 -4.60 0.08
N GLU A 795 30.26 -4.71 1.40
CA GLU A 795 29.26 -5.39 2.22
C GLU A 795 28.77 -4.45 3.33
N PHE A 796 27.46 -4.35 3.47
CA PHE A 796 26.76 -3.62 4.53
C PHE A 796 25.83 -4.59 5.25
N GLN A 797 25.89 -4.60 6.58
CA GLN A 797 25.11 -5.50 7.41
C GLN A 797 24.58 -4.77 8.64
N ASP A 798 23.24 -4.65 8.74
CA ASP A 798 22.52 -4.18 9.93
C ASP A 798 21.59 -5.30 10.41
N MET A 799 22.13 -6.19 11.26
CA MET A 799 21.38 -7.32 11.79
C MET A 799 20.29 -6.91 12.80
N GLY A 800 20.35 -5.69 13.37
CA GLY A 800 19.29 -5.17 14.22
C GLY A 800 18.01 -4.91 13.42
N LYS A 801 18.15 -4.46 12.18
CA LYS A 801 17.04 -4.27 11.22
C LYS A 801 16.83 -5.45 10.27
N GLY A 802 17.67 -6.48 10.33
CA GLY A 802 17.63 -7.63 9.42
C GLY A 802 17.99 -7.27 7.97
N GLN A 803 18.85 -6.27 7.78
CA GLN A 803 19.25 -5.77 6.46
C GLN A 803 20.67 -6.21 6.09
N TYR A 804 20.84 -6.63 4.84
CA TYR A 804 22.14 -7.02 4.28
C TYR A 804 22.23 -6.59 2.83
N HIS A 805 23.27 -5.86 2.47
CA HIS A 805 23.54 -5.47 1.09
C HIS A 805 24.96 -5.85 0.71
N LYS A 806 25.13 -6.44 -0.47
CA LYS A 806 26.45 -6.74 -1.02
C LYS A 806 26.52 -6.40 -2.50
N TYR A 807 27.60 -5.73 -2.86
CA TYR A 807 27.86 -5.24 -4.21
C TYR A 807 29.14 -5.88 -4.73
N TYR A 808 29.12 -6.34 -5.98
CA TYR A 808 30.23 -6.96 -6.67
C TYR A 808 30.67 -6.08 -7.83
N PHE A 809 31.97 -5.77 -7.89
CA PHE A 809 32.56 -4.96 -8.95
C PHE A 809 33.68 -5.71 -9.67
N LEU A 810 33.62 -5.70 -10.99
CA LEU A 810 34.68 -6.19 -11.88
C LEU A 810 35.19 -5.01 -12.71
N ASN A 811 36.51 -4.80 -12.76
CA ASN A 811 37.10 -3.63 -13.45
C ASN A 811 36.47 -2.28 -13.03
N ASN A 812 36.16 -2.15 -11.74
CA ASN A 812 35.51 -0.98 -11.14
C ASN A 812 34.09 -0.69 -11.66
N ARG A 813 33.43 -1.66 -12.27
CA ARG A 813 32.05 -1.61 -12.79
C ARG A 813 31.18 -2.60 -12.03
N LEU A 814 29.98 -2.19 -11.63
CA LEU A 814 29.02 -3.04 -10.93
C LEU A 814 28.67 -4.22 -11.83
N CYS A 815 28.82 -5.42 -11.30
CA CYS A 815 28.56 -6.67 -12.02
C CYS A 815 27.60 -7.60 -11.29
N GLY A 816 27.44 -7.45 -9.97
CA GLY A 816 26.48 -8.22 -9.18
C GLY A 816 26.01 -7.49 -7.93
N VAL A 817 24.83 -7.86 -7.45
CA VAL A 817 24.23 -7.32 -6.23
C VAL A 817 23.40 -8.37 -5.49
N ILE A 818 23.40 -8.28 -4.16
CA ILE A 818 22.54 -9.05 -3.25
C ILE A 818 21.97 -8.09 -2.21
N LEU A 819 20.65 -8.09 -2.02
CA LEU A 819 19.94 -7.34 -0.99
C LEU A 819 19.04 -8.29 -0.20
N ILE A 820 19.10 -8.26 1.13
CA ILE A 820 18.19 -8.96 2.05
C ILE A 820 17.57 -7.93 3.00
N GLY A 821 16.28 -8.02 3.25
CA GLY A 821 15.52 -7.12 4.11
C GLY A 821 14.98 -5.92 3.33
N ASP A 822 15.77 -4.85 3.23
CA ASP A 822 15.38 -3.63 2.52
C ASP A 822 15.78 -3.69 1.03
N LEU A 823 14.75 -3.69 0.17
CA LEU A 823 14.88 -3.73 -1.29
C LEU A 823 14.69 -2.36 -1.96
N SER A 824 14.64 -1.25 -1.20
CA SER A 824 14.40 0.11 -1.73
C SER A 824 15.36 0.51 -2.85
N LYS A 825 16.60 0.00 -2.83
CA LYS A 825 17.62 0.27 -3.86
C LYS A 825 17.54 -0.63 -5.10
N MET A 826 16.66 -1.63 -5.14
CA MET A 826 16.56 -2.63 -6.22
C MET A 826 16.40 -1.97 -7.60
N ALA A 827 15.55 -0.94 -7.71
CA ALA A 827 15.30 -0.21 -8.96
C ALA A 827 16.57 0.38 -9.56
N LYS A 828 17.26 1.17 -8.73
CA LYS A 828 18.49 1.84 -9.10
C LYS A 828 19.56 0.81 -9.45
N LEU A 829 19.75 -0.21 -8.61
CA LEU A 829 20.79 -1.22 -8.78
C LEU A 829 20.58 -2.09 -10.02
N THR A 830 19.33 -2.33 -10.42
CA THR A 830 19.02 -2.99 -11.70
C THR A 830 19.49 -2.14 -12.88
N SER A 831 19.15 -0.84 -12.89
CA SER A 831 19.63 0.11 -13.91
C SER A 831 21.17 0.24 -13.89
N ASP A 832 21.77 0.28 -12.71
CA ASP A 832 23.23 0.40 -12.55
C ASP A 832 23.95 -0.85 -13.06
N LEU A 833 23.38 -2.04 -12.87
CA LEU A 833 23.89 -3.28 -13.46
C LEU A 833 23.79 -3.25 -14.99
N GLU A 834 22.65 -2.85 -15.54
CA GLU A 834 22.44 -2.76 -17.00
C GLU A 834 23.40 -1.78 -17.67
N LYS A 835 23.70 -0.64 -17.00
CA LYS A 835 24.63 0.38 -17.50
C LYS A 835 26.09 0.10 -17.17
N GLY A 836 26.37 -0.87 -16.30
CA GLY A 836 27.69 -1.07 -15.71
C GLY A 836 28.17 0.18 -14.97
N ALA A 837 27.43 0.65 -13.98
CA ALA A 837 27.80 1.82 -13.18
C ALA A 837 29.17 1.63 -12.50
N SER A 838 29.95 2.69 -12.40
CA SER A 838 31.26 2.66 -11.74
C SER A 838 31.12 2.59 -10.22
N TYR A 839 32.16 2.09 -9.55
CA TYR A 839 32.21 2.06 -8.08
C TYR A 839 31.85 3.39 -7.42
N LYS A 840 32.29 4.51 -7.99
CA LYS A 840 32.05 5.85 -7.47
C LYS A 840 30.57 6.21 -7.54
N GLU A 841 29.93 5.95 -8.68
CA GLU A 841 28.50 6.21 -8.90
C GLU A 841 27.60 5.38 -7.98
N VAL A 842 28.02 4.16 -7.63
CA VAL A 842 27.25 3.29 -6.73
C VAL A 842 27.46 3.66 -5.25
N MET A 843 28.63 4.19 -4.86
CA MET A 843 29.03 4.37 -3.45
C MET A 843 28.94 5.80 -2.92
N GLU A 844 28.88 6.85 -3.74
CA GLU A 844 28.84 8.26 -3.31
C GLU A 844 27.42 8.78 -2.96
N GLU A 845 26.58 7.93 -2.37
CA GLU A 845 25.26 8.32 -1.82
C GLU A 845 25.24 8.34 -0.30
#